data_AF-A0A6G1TYT4-F1
#
_entry.id   AF-A0A6G1TYT4-F1
#
_cell.length_a   1.000
_cell.length_b   1.000
_cell.length_c   1.000
_cell.angle_alpha   90.00
_cell.angle_beta   90.00
_cell.angle_gamma   90.00
#
_symmetry.space_group_name_H-M   'P 1'
#
loop_
_entity.id
_entity.type
_entity.pdbx_description
1 polymer ?
#
loop_
_entity_poly.entity_id
_entity_poly.type
_entity_poly.pdbx_seq_one_letter_code
_entity_poly.pdbx_strand_id
1 'polypeptide(L)'
;MVRVKHILWLFLVSWTLIACQQEKYDRSGDDTNSLLSIEDSMEANPRFVRQKIDDGMKKAPDSLTYYEYMSRLGKFFVLSSSPDSMPLYINPVVAFAEHQPESPRRNSLLAYAYNCQAGNYHNYHKKREDVITLYHKAYELLRNSDSPKLMPDVCANLGDAYVFDNNLPQAALWYRKALFIADSLQMPKEQTASLYMGLGRIYLLLEDYEATVKCYQQTEKYFSDLSLNLQAYFLNNYGNYYYYTKDYHTSLKKFLMLMKLLEKHDKHETFSMYLCKLNLADVYLNLNQLDLSEKYLDEAENYMRKNADESAIYYCNTIRIGLAVKKKDWSAVSRILAGEKSEDQMDFSLRQIRHQYLGEYYEAKGDYRLAYHIMKADDLMQDSLAHNRTHMRSVDIMQRFAQDTLQLHHRIAIEHKNVEIQQARSFIYLIVGILLVLILSAALFVVRYRRKQEAAKLNIMNLKLNNARNRISPHFVFNVLNNKIVKSDKKEANELLELTKLIRTNLDMSLQMQTSLRKELEFVRQYVLVESKLIENDFKFDVQIDETIDLDKVMIPSMFVQILAENAFVHGLKGWEGEKRLTIQVQKGQKEEVRITVEDNGPGFDATRMALQHRTGLNIIRQTIAIVNERNKNKIIFQMHNKVDADGKILGCQCTFFIPINIKY
;
A
#
# COMPACT_ATOMS: atom_id res chain seq x y z
N MET A 1 22.71 -24.29 22.64
CA MET A 1 23.19 -22.90 22.38
C MET A 1 24.28 -22.81 21.30
N VAL A 2 25.02 -23.89 20.97
CA VAL A 2 26.12 -23.87 19.98
C VAL A 2 25.65 -23.89 18.51
N ARG A 3 24.53 -24.57 18.18
CA ARG A 3 24.00 -24.64 16.79
C ARG A 3 23.42 -23.33 16.25
N VAL A 4 22.90 -22.46 17.11
CA VAL A 4 22.36 -21.15 16.70
C VAL A 4 23.49 -20.17 16.35
N LYS A 5 24.65 -20.27 17.01
CA LYS A 5 25.82 -19.44 16.72
C LYS A 5 26.45 -19.76 15.35
N HIS A 6 26.47 -21.03 14.92
CA HIS A 6 27.02 -21.38 13.59
C HIS A 6 26.12 -20.96 12.42
N ILE A 7 24.80 -20.99 12.60
CA ILE A 7 23.85 -20.50 11.56
C ILE A 7 23.94 -18.97 11.45
N LEU A 8 24.04 -18.25 12.57
CA LEU A 8 24.28 -16.81 12.56
C LEU A 8 25.63 -16.44 11.94
N TRP A 9 26.68 -17.23 12.18
CA TRP A 9 28.00 -17.00 11.57
C TRP A 9 28.00 -17.25 10.06
N LEU A 10 27.32 -18.30 9.58
CA LEU A 10 27.16 -18.58 8.16
C LEU A 10 26.36 -17.47 7.44
N PHE A 11 25.32 -16.93 8.09
CA PHE A 11 24.57 -15.79 7.56
C PHE A 11 25.37 -14.48 7.57
N LEU A 12 26.21 -14.24 8.58
CA LEU A 12 27.09 -13.07 8.64
C LEU A 12 28.25 -13.15 7.63
N VAL A 13 28.80 -14.34 7.40
CA VAL A 13 29.84 -14.56 6.37
C VAL A 13 29.24 -14.47 4.96
N SER A 14 28.00 -14.94 4.74
CA SER A 14 27.33 -14.74 3.46
C SER A 14 26.96 -13.27 3.22
N TRP A 15 26.51 -12.53 4.25
CA TRP A 15 26.24 -11.09 4.12
C TRP A 15 27.50 -10.27 3.92
N THR A 16 28.62 -10.62 4.55
CA THR A 16 29.89 -9.91 4.33
C THR A 16 30.51 -10.24 2.98
N LEU A 17 30.32 -11.45 2.43
CA LEU A 17 30.71 -11.78 1.06
C LEU A 17 29.81 -11.12 0.00
N ILE A 18 28.50 -11.00 0.25
CA ILE A 18 27.56 -10.28 -0.63
C ILE A 18 27.79 -8.76 -0.55
N ALA A 19 28.06 -8.21 0.64
CA ALA A 19 28.36 -6.79 0.84
C ALA A 19 29.76 -6.41 0.29
N CYS A 20 30.77 -7.27 0.42
CA CYS A 20 32.09 -7.02 -0.17
C CYS A 20 32.12 -7.13 -1.71
N GLN A 21 31.12 -7.72 -2.35
CA GLN A 21 30.98 -7.69 -3.82
C GLN A 21 30.12 -6.51 -4.32
N GLN A 22 29.22 -5.97 -3.51
CA GLN A 22 28.36 -4.84 -3.91
C GLN A 22 29.04 -3.46 -3.81
N GLU A 23 30.09 -3.28 -3.00
CA GLU A 23 30.64 -1.94 -2.72
C GLU A 23 31.70 -1.41 -3.70
N LYS A 24 32.07 -2.12 -4.78
CA LYS A 24 33.17 -1.67 -5.68
C LYS A 24 32.79 -1.16 -7.06
N TYR A 25 31.51 -1.09 -7.42
CA TYR A 25 31.12 -0.82 -8.82
C TYR A 25 30.09 0.30 -9.05
N ASP A 26 29.55 0.94 -8.01
CA ASP A 26 28.59 2.02 -8.21
C ASP A 26 29.27 3.33 -8.65
N ARG A 27 28.79 3.86 -9.79
CA ARG A 27 29.10 5.21 -10.25
C ARG A 27 28.60 6.20 -9.20
N SER A 28 29.40 7.19 -8.81
CA SER A 28 28.93 8.19 -7.84
C SER A 28 27.72 8.97 -8.40
N GLY A 29 26.85 9.44 -7.51
CA GLY A 29 25.72 10.29 -7.92
C GLY A 29 26.18 11.56 -8.64
N ASP A 30 27.30 12.13 -8.21
CA ASP A 30 27.92 13.31 -8.81
C ASP A 30 28.43 13.03 -10.22
N ASP A 31 29.12 11.91 -10.45
CA ASP A 31 29.59 11.52 -11.78
C ASP A 31 28.41 11.26 -12.73
N THR A 32 27.34 10.63 -12.21
CA THR A 32 26.12 10.36 -12.99
C THR A 32 25.47 11.66 -13.46
N ASN A 33 25.27 12.61 -12.55
CA ASN A 33 24.72 13.92 -12.88
C ASN A 33 25.64 14.72 -13.81
N SER A 34 26.96 14.58 -13.64
CA SER A 34 27.95 15.24 -14.48
C SER A 34 27.92 14.72 -15.91
N LEU A 35 27.90 13.40 -16.10
CA LEU A 35 27.77 12.77 -17.42
C LEU A 35 26.44 13.13 -18.11
N LEU A 36 25.33 13.17 -17.38
CA LEU A 36 24.03 13.63 -17.92
C LEU A 36 24.12 15.08 -18.42
N SER A 37 24.67 15.99 -17.61
CA SER A 37 24.81 17.39 -18.02
C SER A 37 25.74 17.60 -19.22
N ILE A 38 26.71 16.71 -19.43
CA ILE A 38 27.57 16.69 -20.62
C ILE A 38 26.74 16.34 -21.85
N GLU A 39 25.89 15.30 -21.78
CA GLU A 39 25.01 14.89 -22.88
C GLU A 39 24.02 16.01 -23.24
N ASP A 40 23.37 16.61 -22.25
CA ASP A 40 22.38 17.69 -22.48
C ASP A 40 23.02 18.94 -23.10
N SER A 41 24.30 19.18 -22.86
CA SER A 41 25.01 20.38 -23.31
C SER A 41 25.88 20.16 -24.54
N MET A 42 25.94 18.94 -25.09
CA MET A 42 26.91 18.53 -26.11
C MET A 42 26.91 19.46 -27.34
N GLU A 43 25.72 19.83 -27.82
CA GLU A 43 25.56 20.75 -28.96
C GLU A 43 25.47 22.22 -28.54
N ALA A 44 24.94 22.49 -27.35
CA ALA A 44 24.62 23.85 -26.90
C ALA A 44 25.84 24.61 -26.35
N ASN A 45 26.78 23.91 -25.69
CA ASN A 45 27.94 24.54 -25.06
C ASN A 45 29.21 23.68 -25.15
N PRO A 46 29.85 23.62 -26.34
CA PRO A 46 31.03 22.77 -26.56
C PRO A 46 32.20 23.05 -25.62
N ARG A 47 32.39 24.32 -25.21
CA ARG A 47 33.47 24.71 -24.27
C ARG A 47 33.23 24.14 -22.87
N PHE A 48 32.02 24.29 -22.34
CA PHE A 48 31.63 23.72 -21.06
C PHE A 48 31.77 22.19 -21.06
N VAL A 49 31.29 21.56 -22.13
CA VAL A 49 31.36 20.10 -22.32
C VAL A 49 32.81 19.63 -22.26
N ARG A 50 33.70 20.27 -23.04
CA ARG A 50 35.11 19.90 -23.08
C ARG A 50 35.77 20.04 -21.71
N GLN A 51 35.53 21.16 -21.02
CA GLN A 51 36.08 21.39 -19.69
C GLN A 51 35.59 20.34 -18.68
N LYS A 52 34.29 20.04 -18.66
CA LYS A 52 33.72 19.04 -17.74
C LYS A 52 34.28 17.64 -17.98
N ILE A 53 34.46 17.25 -19.24
CA ILE A 53 35.05 15.97 -19.60
C ILE A 53 36.51 15.90 -19.10
N ASP A 54 37.31 16.94 -19.37
CA ASP A 54 38.71 17.00 -18.94
C ASP A 54 38.83 16.94 -17.40
N ASP A 55 37.96 17.65 -16.67
CA ASP A 55 37.94 17.63 -15.21
C ASP A 55 37.53 16.27 -14.65
N GLY A 56 36.54 15.61 -15.28
CA GLY A 56 36.12 14.24 -14.93
C GLY A 56 37.25 13.23 -15.12
N MET A 57 37.92 13.28 -16.28
CA MET A 57 39.07 12.41 -16.57
C MET A 57 40.25 12.63 -15.64
N LYS A 58 40.51 13.86 -15.18
CA LYS A 58 41.59 14.15 -14.20
C LYS A 58 41.29 13.61 -12.80
N LYS A 59 40.02 13.59 -12.39
CA LYS A 59 39.59 13.16 -11.06
C LYS A 59 39.40 11.65 -10.96
N ALA A 60 38.99 11.00 -12.05
CA ALA A 60 38.75 9.57 -12.08
C ALA A 60 40.08 8.80 -12.21
N PRO A 61 40.32 7.75 -11.40
CA PRO A 61 41.41 6.81 -11.65
C PRO A 61 41.12 5.97 -12.91
N ASP A 62 42.12 5.22 -13.39
CA ASP A 62 41.96 4.25 -14.49
C ASP A 62 40.87 3.20 -14.14
N SER A 63 39.64 3.47 -14.60
CA SER A 63 38.41 2.82 -14.12
C SER A 63 37.29 3.04 -15.13
N LEU A 64 36.16 2.32 -14.98
CA LEU A 64 34.98 2.53 -15.83
C LEU A 64 34.56 4.01 -15.89
N THR A 65 34.65 4.76 -14.78
CA THR A 65 34.32 6.20 -14.75
C THR A 65 35.22 7.00 -15.69
N TYR A 66 36.52 6.74 -15.70
CA TYR A 66 37.46 7.44 -16.59
C TYR A 66 37.12 7.19 -18.06
N TYR A 67 36.86 5.93 -18.43
CA TYR A 67 36.50 5.59 -19.81
C TYR A 67 35.09 6.03 -20.20
N GLU A 68 34.18 6.21 -19.25
CA GLU A 68 32.89 6.87 -19.48
C GLU A 68 33.11 8.32 -19.94
N TYR A 69 33.94 9.10 -19.24
CA TYR A 69 34.31 10.45 -19.68
C TYR A 69 35.07 10.45 -21.01
N MET A 70 36.03 9.54 -21.20
CA MET A 70 36.78 9.42 -22.46
C MET A 70 35.85 9.07 -23.63
N SER A 71 34.82 8.24 -23.42
CA SER A 71 33.83 7.94 -24.46
C SER A 71 33.01 9.17 -24.86
N ARG A 72 32.69 10.04 -23.89
CA ARG A 72 32.02 11.34 -24.17
C ARG A 72 32.93 12.26 -24.94
N LEU A 73 34.24 12.18 -24.70
CA LEU A 73 35.20 12.89 -25.52
C LEU A 73 35.22 12.39 -26.96
N GLY A 74 35.14 11.08 -27.16
CA GLY A 74 34.99 10.48 -28.48
C GLY A 74 33.75 11.01 -29.21
N LYS A 75 32.58 11.00 -28.56
CA LYS A 75 31.34 11.57 -29.14
C LYS A 75 31.48 13.06 -29.45
N PHE A 76 32.10 13.84 -28.56
CA PHE A 76 32.36 15.26 -28.79
C PHE A 76 33.11 15.48 -30.11
N PHE A 77 34.12 14.65 -30.42
CA PHE A 77 34.83 14.76 -31.70
C PHE A 77 33.98 14.38 -32.91
N VAL A 78 33.11 13.37 -32.80
CA VAL A 78 32.14 13.02 -33.86
C VAL A 78 31.24 14.21 -34.20
N LEU A 79 30.86 15.03 -33.22
CA LEU A 79 30.02 16.21 -33.41
C LEU A 79 30.82 17.49 -33.73
N SER A 80 32.14 17.40 -33.81
CA SER A 80 33.04 18.53 -34.06
C SER A 80 33.50 18.61 -35.52
N SER A 81 34.31 19.61 -35.84
CA SER A 81 35.00 19.74 -37.14
C SER A 81 36.15 18.73 -37.34
N SER A 82 36.40 17.83 -36.38
CA SER A 82 37.53 16.88 -36.41
C SER A 82 37.10 15.45 -36.05
N PRO A 83 36.14 14.86 -36.80
CA PRO A 83 35.63 13.51 -36.53
C PRO A 83 36.71 12.42 -36.59
N ASP A 84 37.76 12.59 -37.40
CA ASP A 84 38.91 11.68 -37.50
C ASP A 84 39.70 11.55 -36.18
N SER A 85 39.48 12.44 -35.21
CA SER A 85 40.08 12.32 -33.87
C SER A 85 39.35 11.33 -32.97
N MET A 86 38.11 10.96 -33.27
CA MET A 86 37.30 10.05 -32.44
C MET A 86 37.99 8.71 -32.14
N PRO A 87 38.61 8.00 -33.12
CA PRO A 87 39.20 6.68 -32.87
C PRO A 87 40.29 6.70 -31.79
N LEU A 88 41.00 7.83 -31.63
CA LEU A 88 42.03 8.00 -30.59
C LEU A 88 41.47 7.86 -29.17
N TYR A 89 40.19 8.12 -28.98
CA TYR A 89 39.53 8.08 -27.67
C TYR A 89 38.60 6.88 -27.52
N ILE A 90 37.90 6.48 -28.59
CA ILE A 90 36.97 5.35 -28.51
C ILE A 90 37.68 4.00 -28.58
N ASN A 91 38.76 3.84 -29.36
CA ASN A 91 39.44 2.55 -29.44
C ASN A 91 40.04 2.11 -28.09
N PRO A 92 40.68 3.00 -27.30
CA PRO A 92 41.08 2.66 -25.93
C PRO A 92 39.91 2.30 -25.01
N VAL A 93 38.76 2.97 -25.14
CA VAL A 93 37.55 2.63 -24.37
C VAL A 93 37.07 1.22 -24.66
N VAL A 94 36.98 0.85 -25.95
CA VAL A 94 36.59 -0.50 -26.37
C VAL A 94 37.59 -1.53 -25.83
N ALA A 95 38.88 -1.30 -26.04
CA ALA A 95 39.94 -2.19 -25.59
C ALA A 95 39.89 -2.39 -24.07
N PHE A 96 39.76 -1.32 -23.29
CA PHE A 96 39.63 -1.41 -21.83
C PHE A 96 38.39 -2.23 -21.42
N ALA A 97 37.22 -1.89 -21.97
CA ALA A 97 35.96 -2.49 -21.56
C ALA A 97 35.83 -3.97 -21.99
N GLU A 98 36.50 -4.38 -23.07
CA GLU A 98 36.60 -5.79 -23.48
C GLU A 98 37.41 -6.65 -22.50
N HIS A 99 38.37 -6.06 -21.78
CA HIS A 99 39.17 -6.75 -20.75
C HIS A 99 38.52 -6.74 -19.35
N GLN A 100 37.40 -6.03 -19.17
CA GLN A 100 36.66 -6.02 -17.90
C GLN A 100 35.67 -7.20 -17.82
N PRO A 101 35.39 -7.73 -16.61
CA PRO A 101 34.33 -8.72 -16.43
C PRO A 101 32.97 -8.16 -16.86
N GLU A 102 32.12 -9.04 -17.39
CA GLU A 102 30.78 -8.65 -17.83
C GLU A 102 29.97 -8.07 -16.67
N SER A 103 29.43 -6.87 -16.89
CA SER A 103 28.57 -6.18 -15.93
C SER A 103 27.65 -5.19 -16.68
N PRO A 104 26.48 -4.83 -16.11
CA PRO A 104 25.58 -3.88 -16.74
C PRO A 104 26.24 -2.54 -17.10
N ARG A 105 27.13 -2.05 -16.23
CA ARG A 105 27.88 -0.80 -16.43
C ARG A 105 28.90 -0.91 -17.57
N ARG A 106 29.64 -2.01 -17.63
CA ARG A 106 30.56 -2.31 -18.74
C ARG A 106 29.81 -2.42 -20.07
N ASN A 107 28.63 -3.05 -20.07
CA ASN A 107 27.79 -3.17 -21.26
C ASN A 107 27.31 -1.80 -21.76
N SER A 108 26.93 -0.89 -20.87
CA SER A 108 26.59 0.49 -21.24
C SER A 108 27.77 1.25 -21.85
N LEU A 109 28.98 1.07 -21.31
CA LEU A 109 30.19 1.71 -21.85
C LEU A 109 30.50 1.23 -23.27
N LEU A 110 30.46 -0.09 -23.52
CA LEU A 110 30.69 -0.64 -24.86
C LEU A 110 29.59 -0.29 -25.84
N ALA A 111 28.33 -0.34 -25.41
CA ALA A 111 27.22 0.06 -26.26
C ALA A 111 27.38 1.51 -26.73
N TYR A 112 27.78 2.40 -25.82
CA TYR A 112 28.05 3.79 -26.14
C TYR A 112 29.22 3.94 -27.12
N ALA A 113 30.32 3.21 -26.90
CA ALA A 113 31.50 3.23 -27.75
C ALA A 113 31.18 2.74 -29.18
N TYR A 114 30.50 1.60 -29.33
CA TYR A 114 30.08 1.08 -30.63
C TYR A 114 29.08 2.01 -31.32
N ASN A 115 28.14 2.61 -30.58
CA ASN A 115 27.22 3.61 -31.12
C ASN A 115 27.98 4.85 -31.66
N CYS A 116 29.04 5.31 -30.98
CA CYS A 116 29.89 6.40 -31.46
C CYS A 116 30.70 6.02 -32.72
N GLN A 117 31.27 4.81 -32.76
CA GLN A 117 31.98 4.31 -33.95
C GLN A 117 31.04 4.21 -35.15
N ALA A 118 29.85 3.65 -34.94
CA ALA A 118 28.82 3.53 -35.97
C ALA A 118 28.39 4.91 -36.50
N GLY A 119 28.14 5.88 -35.62
CA GLY A 119 27.79 7.26 -36.01
C GLY A 119 28.88 7.91 -36.86
N ASN A 120 30.15 7.74 -36.49
CA ASN A 120 31.27 8.25 -37.29
C ASN A 120 31.36 7.59 -38.68
N TYR A 121 31.19 6.27 -38.74
CA TYR A 121 31.22 5.54 -40.02
C TYR A 121 30.04 5.88 -40.92
N HIS A 122 28.87 6.06 -40.33
CA HIS A 122 27.66 6.47 -41.04
C HIS A 122 27.87 7.86 -41.67
N ASN A 123 28.33 8.84 -40.87
CA ASN A 123 28.39 10.22 -41.30
C ASN A 123 29.59 10.54 -42.21
N TYR A 124 30.75 9.91 -42.00
CA TYR A 124 32.01 10.36 -42.62
C TYR A 124 32.71 9.33 -43.50
N HIS A 125 32.56 8.02 -43.24
CA HIS A 125 33.31 6.98 -43.97
C HIS A 125 32.43 6.10 -44.87
N LYS A 126 31.10 6.22 -44.78
CA LYS A 126 30.11 5.56 -45.65
C LYS A 126 30.26 4.02 -45.73
N LYS A 127 30.74 3.37 -44.66
CA LYS A 127 30.89 1.90 -44.58
C LYS A 127 29.58 1.21 -44.16
N ARG A 128 28.68 0.95 -45.11
CA ARG A 128 27.31 0.44 -44.88
C ARG A 128 27.23 -0.78 -43.95
N GLU A 129 27.96 -1.85 -44.26
CA GLU A 129 27.89 -3.12 -43.53
C GLU A 129 28.43 -3.00 -42.08
N ASP A 130 29.50 -2.23 -41.89
CA ASP A 130 30.10 -2.00 -40.57
C ASP A 130 29.16 -1.21 -39.65
N VAL A 131 28.44 -0.22 -40.18
CA VAL A 131 27.52 0.64 -39.43
C VAL A 131 26.38 -0.18 -38.82
N ILE A 132 25.71 -1.00 -39.64
CA ILE A 132 24.60 -1.84 -39.17
C ILE A 132 25.10 -2.82 -38.09
N THR A 133 26.24 -3.47 -38.34
CA THR A 133 26.84 -4.43 -37.40
C THR A 133 27.16 -3.79 -36.05
N LEU A 134 27.77 -2.60 -36.04
CA LEU A 134 28.12 -1.89 -34.82
C LEU A 134 26.89 -1.44 -34.04
N TYR A 135 25.85 -0.92 -34.70
CA TYR A 135 24.63 -0.55 -34.00
C TYR A 135 23.88 -1.77 -33.43
N HIS A 136 23.88 -2.92 -34.12
CA HIS A 136 23.33 -4.17 -33.54
C HIS A 136 24.10 -4.61 -32.31
N LYS A 137 25.45 -4.55 -32.33
CA LYS A 137 26.26 -4.82 -31.14
C LYS A 137 25.90 -3.89 -29.98
N ALA A 138 25.74 -2.59 -30.26
CA ALA A 138 25.31 -1.63 -29.25
C ALA A 138 23.92 -1.96 -28.68
N TYR A 139 22.97 -2.27 -29.55
CA TYR A 139 21.60 -2.64 -29.17
C TYR A 139 21.56 -3.89 -28.26
N GLU A 140 22.27 -4.96 -28.63
CA GLU A 140 22.28 -6.20 -27.85
C GLU A 140 22.92 -5.99 -26.47
N LEU A 141 23.99 -5.22 -26.37
CA LEU A 141 24.63 -4.88 -25.09
C LEU A 141 23.68 -4.11 -24.16
N LEU A 142 22.88 -3.19 -24.70
CA LEU A 142 21.94 -2.38 -23.90
C LEU A 142 20.83 -3.21 -23.25
N ARG A 143 20.49 -4.38 -23.79
CA ARG A 143 19.46 -5.27 -23.21
C ARG A 143 19.81 -5.72 -21.80
N ASN A 144 21.11 -5.84 -21.50
CA ASN A 144 21.64 -6.27 -20.21
C ASN A 144 22.56 -5.19 -19.62
N SER A 145 22.19 -3.91 -19.77
CA SER A 145 22.96 -2.77 -19.27
C SER A 145 22.24 -1.97 -18.19
N ASP A 146 22.97 -1.06 -17.54
CA ASP A 146 22.40 -0.12 -16.56
C ASP A 146 21.83 1.16 -17.21
N SER A 147 21.86 1.25 -18.55
CA SER A 147 21.42 2.42 -19.33
C SER A 147 20.41 2.06 -20.44
N PRO A 148 19.32 1.34 -20.14
CA PRO A 148 18.34 0.93 -21.15
C PRO A 148 17.65 2.11 -21.85
N LYS A 149 17.67 3.31 -21.25
CA LYS A 149 17.14 4.55 -21.84
C LYS A 149 17.84 4.97 -23.13
N LEU A 150 19.04 4.46 -23.42
CA LEU A 150 19.73 4.71 -24.69
C LEU A 150 19.23 3.82 -25.85
N MET A 151 18.45 2.78 -25.56
CA MET A 151 18.01 1.81 -26.58
C MET A 151 17.16 2.43 -27.69
N PRO A 152 16.20 3.34 -27.42
CA PRO A 152 15.41 3.96 -28.49
C PRO A 152 16.27 4.73 -29.49
N ASP A 153 17.28 5.48 -29.02
CA ASP A 153 18.17 6.24 -29.90
C ASP A 153 19.03 5.30 -30.76
N VAL A 154 19.56 4.22 -30.19
CA VAL A 154 20.29 3.20 -30.97
C VAL A 154 19.38 2.53 -32.00
N CYS A 155 18.10 2.29 -31.66
CA CYS A 155 17.12 1.77 -32.61
C CYS A 155 16.81 2.78 -33.73
N ALA A 156 16.69 4.07 -33.42
CA ALA A 156 16.51 5.11 -34.43
C ALA A 156 17.73 5.18 -35.37
N ASN A 157 18.94 5.12 -34.80
CA ASN A 157 20.18 5.07 -35.57
C ASN A 157 20.30 3.83 -36.46
N LEU A 158 19.83 2.66 -36.01
CA LEU A 158 19.67 1.47 -36.85
C LEU A 158 18.70 1.73 -37.99
N GLY A 159 17.57 2.38 -37.69
CA GLY A 159 16.60 2.80 -38.69
C GLY A 159 17.24 3.64 -39.79
N ASP A 160 17.98 4.69 -39.41
CA ASP A 160 18.72 5.54 -40.35
C ASP A 160 19.80 4.76 -41.11
N ALA A 161 20.50 3.82 -40.46
CA ALA A 161 21.48 2.97 -41.13
C ALA A 161 20.85 2.09 -42.21
N TYR A 162 19.63 1.57 -41.99
CA TYR A 162 18.89 0.84 -43.01
C TYR A 162 18.35 1.74 -44.12
N VAL A 163 18.05 3.02 -43.85
CA VAL A 163 17.79 4.00 -44.93
C VAL A 163 19.05 4.17 -45.79
N PHE A 164 20.21 4.28 -45.17
CA PHE A 164 21.50 4.38 -45.87
C PHE A 164 21.85 3.13 -46.69
N ASP A 165 21.37 1.96 -46.27
CA ASP A 165 21.43 0.68 -47.00
C ASP A 165 20.31 0.49 -48.04
N ASN A 166 19.41 1.48 -48.18
CA ASN A 166 18.23 1.43 -49.06
C ASN A 166 17.21 0.31 -48.71
N ASN A 167 17.17 -0.11 -47.44
CA ASN A 167 16.24 -1.10 -46.91
C ASN A 167 15.15 -0.43 -46.06
N LEU A 168 14.22 0.26 -46.72
CA LEU A 168 13.15 1.03 -46.08
C LEU A 168 12.24 0.18 -45.16
N PRO A 169 11.90 -1.09 -45.47
CA PRO A 169 11.12 -1.92 -44.54
C PRO A 169 11.82 -2.18 -43.21
N GLN A 170 13.13 -2.45 -43.22
CA GLN A 170 13.92 -2.60 -41.99
C GLN A 170 14.05 -1.28 -41.24
N ALA A 171 14.23 -0.17 -41.96
CA ALA A 171 14.27 1.15 -41.34
C ALA A 171 13.00 1.44 -40.54
N ALA A 172 11.82 1.23 -41.14
CA ALA A 172 10.53 1.42 -40.48
C ALA A 172 10.36 0.51 -39.25
N LEU A 173 10.80 -0.76 -39.35
CA LEU A 173 10.76 -1.73 -38.25
C LEU A 173 11.55 -1.23 -37.04
N TRP A 174 12.78 -0.73 -37.25
CA TRP A 174 13.64 -0.27 -36.16
C TRP A 174 13.12 1.00 -35.50
N TYR A 175 12.55 1.95 -36.25
CA TYR A 175 11.88 3.11 -35.66
C TYR A 175 10.63 2.75 -34.86
N ARG A 176 9.81 1.80 -35.34
CA ARG A 176 8.67 1.29 -34.56
C ARG A 176 9.12 0.60 -33.28
N LYS A 177 10.22 -0.14 -33.35
CA LYS A 177 10.86 -0.77 -32.18
C LYS A 177 11.37 0.28 -31.20
N ALA A 178 11.96 1.38 -31.68
CA ALA A 178 12.37 2.51 -30.85
C ALA A 178 11.18 3.10 -30.08
N LEU A 179 10.06 3.38 -30.78
CA LEU A 179 8.83 3.88 -30.17
C LEU A 179 8.25 2.91 -29.15
N PHE A 180 8.20 1.61 -29.46
CA PHE A 180 7.72 0.59 -28.54
C PHE A 180 8.55 0.52 -27.27
N ILE A 181 9.89 0.55 -27.39
CA ILE A 181 10.79 0.54 -26.24
C ILE A 181 10.63 1.83 -25.43
N ALA A 182 10.55 2.99 -26.08
CA ALA A 182 10.35 4.27 -25.40
C ALA A 182 9.04 4.30 -24.59
N ASP A 183 7.96 3.76 -25.15
CA ASP A 183 6.68 3.59 -24.45
C ASP A 183 6.80 2.62 -23.27
N SER A 184 7.51 1.48 -23.45
CA SER A 184 7.76 0.52 -22.38
C SER A 184 8.60 1.11 -21.24
N LEU A 185 9.51 2.04 -21.55
CA LEU A 185 10.34 2.76 -20.58
C LEU A 185 9.64 4.00 -20.00
N GLN A 186 8.39 4.28 -20.41
CA GLN A 186 7.60 5.44 -20.01
C GLN A 186 8.36 6.76 -20.22
N MET A 187 9.07 6.87 -21.35
CA MET A 187 9.82 8.08 -21.65
C MET A 187 8.87 9.27 -21.90
N PRO A 188 9.27 10.49 -21.48
CA PRO A 188 8.50 11.70 -21.77
C PRO A 188 8.27 11.86 -23.28
N LYS A 189 7.05 12.24 -23.66
CA LYS A 189 6.67 12.27 -25.08
C LYS A 189 7.46 13.31 -25.86
N GLU A 190 7.85 14.39 -25.20
CA GLU A 190 8.73 15.45 -25.69
C GLU A 190 10.09 14.88 -26.15
N GLN A 191 10.66 13.94 -25.39
CA GLN A 191 11.94 13.29 -25.71
C GLN A 191 11.82 12.26 -26.85
N THR A 192 10.62 11.75 -27.11
CA THR A 192 10.37 10.74 -28.15
C THR A 192 9.86 11.33 -29.47
N ALA A 193 9.60 12.64 -29.52
CA ALA A 193 9.04 13.31 -30.69
C ALA A 193 9.92 13.14 -31.94
N SER A 194 11.25 13.11 -31.77
CA SER A 194 12.21 12.85 -32.85
C SER A 194 12.07 11.46 -33.48
N LEU A 195 11.56 10.47 -32.74
CA LEU A 195 11.32 9.11 -33.26
C LEU A 195 10.16 9.09 -34.26
N TYR A 196 9.08 9.83 -33.97
CA TYR A 196 7.98 10.02 -34.92
C TYR A 196 8.45 10.78 -36.16
N MET A 197 9.30 11.79 -35.97
CA MET A 197 9.88 12.55 -37.09
C MET A 197 10.67 11.65 -38.05
N GLY A 198 11.57 10.81 -37.52
CA GLY A 198 12.35 9.88 -38.35
C GLY A 198 11.49 8.81 -39.03
N LEU A 199 10.49 8.26 -38.31
CA LEU A 199 9.54 7.31 -38.89
C LEU A 199 8.69 7.95 -40.00
N GLY A 200 8.26 9.21 -39.82
CA GLY A 200 7.54 9.98 -40.82
C GLY A 200 8.36 10.18 -42.10
N ARG A 201 9.66 10.45 -41.98
CA ARG A 201 10.57 10.51 -43.14
C ARG A 201 10.64 9.18 -43.90
N ILE A 202 10.69 8.06 -43.20
CA ILE A 202 10.72 6.73 -43.84
C ILE A 202 9.41 6.44 -44.57
N TYR A 203 8.27 6.76 -43.96
CA TYR A 203 6.98 6.63 -44.64
C TYR A 203 6.86 7.54 -45.85
N LEU A 204 7.48 8.73 -45.83
CA LEU A 204 7.52 9.62 -46.97
C LEU A 204 8.32 9.01 -48.12
N LEU A 205 9.48 8.40 -47.85
CA LEU A 205 10.29 7.67 -48.85
C LEU A 205 9.56 6.44 -49.42
N LEU A 206 8.67 5.83 -48.64
CA LEU A 206 7.78 4.76 -49.07
C LEU A 206 6.52 5.28 -49.77
N GLU A 207 6.38 6.61 -49.91
CA GLU A 207 5.20 7.31 -50.42
C GLU A 207 3.89 6.90 -49.70
N ASP A 208 3.96 6.49 -48.42
CA ASP A 208 2.81 6.31 -47.54
C ASP A 208 2.45 7.64 -46.87
N TYR A 209 1.81 8.51 -47.64
CA TYR A 209 1.48 9.88 -47.21
C TYR A 209 0.54 9.92 -45.99
N GLU A 210 -0.36 8.93 -45.86
CA GLU A 210 -1.28 8.85 -44.73
C GLU A 210 -0.54 8.56 -43.43
N ALA A 211 0.40 7.61 -43.44
CA ALA A 211 1.23 7.32 -42.27
C ALA A 211 2.22 8.46 -41.97
N THR A 212 2.74 9.12 -43.00
CA THR A 212 3.65 10.26 -42.89
C THR A 212 3.02 11.42 -42.11
N VAL A 213 1.84 11.88 -42.53
CA VAL A 213 1.19 13.05 -41.89
C VAL A 213 0.82 12.77 -40.44
N LYS A 214 0.42 11.53 -40.11
CA LYS A 214 0.16 11.14 -38.71
C LYS A 214 1.41 11.28 -37.85
N CYS A 215 2.57 10.86 -38.34
CA CYS A 215 3.83 10.97 -37.62
C CYS A 215 4.26 12.44 -37.43
N TYR A 216 4.13 13.26 -38.47
CA TYR A 216 4.45 14.69 -38.36
C TYR A 216 3.49 15.45 -37.45
N GLN A 217 2.20 15.11 -37.43
CA GLN A 217 1.25 15.67 -36.47
C GLN A 217 1.58 15.29 -35.02
N GLN A 218 2.12 14.10 -34.75
CA GLN A 218 2.60 13.77 -33.39
C GLN A 218 3.83 14.60 -33.01
N THR A 219 4.75 14.79 -33.95
CA THR A 219 5.97 15.59 -33.73
C THR A 219 5.62 17.07 -33.52
N GLU A 220 4.68 17.63 -34.29
CA GLU A 220 4.28 19.04 -34.26
C GLU A 220 3.75 19.48 -32.89
N LYS A 221 3.11 18.57 -32.14
CA LYS A 221 2.62 18.84 -30.76
C LYS A 221 3.72 19.28 -29.80
N TYR A 222 4.96 18.83 -30.05
CA TYR A 222 6.12 19.05 -29.20
C TYR A 222 7.19 19.91 -29.90
N PHE A 223 6.80 20.63 -30.96
CA PHE A 223 7.74 21.38 -31.81
C PHE A 223 8.59 22.37 -31.02
N SER A 224 8.01 23.07 -30.04
CA SER A 224 8.72 24.04 -29.19
C SER A 224 9.75 23.41 -28.27
N ASP A 225 9.61 22.12 -27.95
CA ASP A 225 10.48 21.38 -27.03
C ASP A 225 11.68 20.76 -27.76
N LEU A 226 11.63 20.71 -29.08
CA LEU A 226 12.73 20.22 -29.92
C LEU A 226 13.92 21.19 -29.90
N SER A 227 15.14 20.66 -30.00
CA SER A 227 16.33 21.48 -30.25
C SER A 227 16.23 22.22 -31.59
N LEU A 228 16.98 23.32 -31.76
CA LEU A 228 16.95 24.11 -33.00
C LEU A 228 17.24 23.25 -34.24
N ASN A 229 18.20 22.32 -34.15
CA ASN A 229 18.54 21.40 -35.23
C ASN A 229 17.37 20.47 -35.58
N LEU A 230 16.68 19.93 -34.58
CA LEU A 230 15.51 19.07 -34.76
C LEU A 230 14.29 19.85 -35.29
N GLN A 231 14.08 21.09 -34.84
CA GLN A 231 13.05 21.98 -35.40
C GLN A 231 13.31 22.26 -36.89
N ALA A 232 14.57 22.55 -37.24
CA ALA A 232 14.97 22.81 -38.61
C ALA A 232 14.76 21.57 -39.49
N TYR A 233 15.20 20.41 -39.02
CA TYR A 233 15.02 19.13 -39.69
C TYR A 233 13.53 18.78 -39.85
N PHE A 234 12.71 19.00 -38.82
CA PHE A 234 11.28 18.77 -38.87
C PHE A 234 10.59 19.61 -39.94
N LEU A 235 10.81 20.94 -39.93
CA LEU A 235 10.19 21.84 -40.90
C LEU A 235 10.62 21.53 -42.34
N ASN A 236 11.88 21.16 -42.53
CA ASN A 236 12.39 20.73 -43.82
C ASN A 236 11.64 19.49 -44.33
N ASN A 237 11.55 18.44 -43.52
CA ASN A 237 10.89 17.19 -43.90
C ASN A 237 9.37 17.34 -44.05
N TYR A 238 8.73 18.19 -43.24
CA TYR A 238 7.30 18.47 -43.36
C TYR A 238 7.01 19.32 -44.61
N GLY A 239 7.89 20.27 -44.95
CA GLY A 239 7.84 20.98 -46.22
C GLY A 239 7.99 20.05 -47.43
N ASN A 240 8.91 19.09 -47.35
CA ASN A 240 9.07 18.04 -48.37
C ASN A 240 7.81 17.17 -48.51
N TYR A 241 7.14 16.81 -47.42
CA TYR A 241 5.88 16.07 -47.50
C TYR A 241 4.85 16.81 -48.36
N TYR A 242 4.63 18.11 -48.09
CA TYR A 242 3.70 18.91 -48.90
C TYR A 242 4.17 19.06 -50.35
N TYR A 243 5.49 19.13 -50.59
CA TYR A 243 6.06 19.16 -51.94
C TYR A 243 5.71 17.87 -52.71
N TYR A 244 5.94 16.69 -52.11
CA TYR A 244 5.66 15.41 -52.76
C TYR A 244 4.16 15.17 -52.96
N THR A 245 3.31 15.66 -52.05
CA THR A 245 1.85 15.66 -52.24
C THR A 245 1.35 16.77 -53.17
N LYS A 246 2.25 17.52 -53.82
CA LYS A 246 1.96 18.59 -54.78
C LYS A 246 1.20 19.80 -54.21
N ASP A 247 1.18 19.96 -52.89
CA ASP A 247 0.70 21.19 -52.21
C ASP A 247 1.86 22.17 -52.04
N TYR A 248 2.26 22.77 -53.17
CA TYR A 248 3.39 23.69 -53.20
C TYR A 248 3.18 24.96 -52.37
N HIS A 249 1.93 25.39 -52.17
CA HIS A 249 1.63 26.56 -51.34
C HIS A 249 1.87 26.29 -49.85
N THR A 250 1.46 25.13 -49.35
CA THR A 250 1.75 24.78 -47.94
C THR A 250 3.21 24.41 -47.75
N SER A 251 3.82 23.76 -48.73
CA SER A 251 5.27 23.50 -48.75
C SER A 251 6.07 24.80 -48.63
N LEU A 252 5.73 25.82 -49.45
CA LEU A 252 6.33 27.14 -49.38
C LEU A 252 6.24 27.75 -47.97
N LYS A 253 5.06 27.68 -47.34
CA LYS A 253 4.87 28.21 -45.98
C LYS A 253 5.79 27.54 -44.96
N LYS A 254 5.97 26.21 -45.04
CA LYS A 254 6.85 25.46 -44.12
C LYS A 254 8.32 25.83 -44.33
N PHE A 255 8.78 25.97 -45.57
CA PHE A 255 10.16 26.41 -45.84
C PHE A 255 10.42 27.88 -45.46
N LEU A 256 9.46 28.78 -45.66
CA LEU A 256 9.58 30.16 -45.17
C LEU A 256 9.61 30.22 -43.64
N MET A 257 8.84 29.37 -42.96
CA MET A 257 8.92 29.22 -41.51
C MET A 257 10.30 28.71 -41.06
N LEU A 258 10.89 27.75 -41.78
CA LEU A 258 12.25 27.27 -41.54
C LEU A 258 13.30 28.38 -41.72
N MET A 259 13.24 29.10 -42.83
CA MET A 259 14.16 30.20 -43.13
C MET A 259 14.11 31.25 -42.02
N LYS A 260 12.91 31.67 -41.61
CA LYS A 260 12.71 32.63 -40.51
C LYS A 260 13.21 32.12 -39.16
N LEU A 261 13.03 30.83 -38.88
CA LEU A 261 13.55 30.20 -37.65
C LEU A 261 15.08 30.29 -37.60
N LEU A 262 15.75 29.96 -38.71
CA LEU A 262 17.21 30.01 -38.80
C LEU A 262 17.75 31.45 -38.71
N GLU A 263 17.11 32.40 -39.39
CA GLU A 263 17.46 33.83 -39.32
C GLU A 263 17.33 34.37 -37.89
N LYS A 264 16.26 34.02 -37.17
CA LYS A 264 16.05 34.45 -35.77
C LYS A 264 17.18 33.99 -34.83
N HIS A 265 17.89 32.92 -35.18
CA HIS A 265 18.99 32.36 -34.39
C HIS A 265 20.37 32.63 -35.03
N ASP A 266 20.48 33.63 -35.90
CA ASP A 266 21.71 34.05 -36.58
C ASP A 266 22.38 32.92 -37.39
N LYS A 267 21.59 31.97 -37.93
CA LYS A 267 22.07 30.81 -38.70
C LYS A 267 22.05 31.05 -40.22
N HIS A 268 22.58 32.19 -40.66
CA HIS A 268 22.52 32.62 -42.06
C HIS A 268 23.37 31.79 -43.04
N GLU A 269 24.52 31.29 -42.61
CA GLU A 269 25.48 30.57 -43.48
C GLU A 269 25.66 29.12 -43.03
N THR A 270 24.54 28.40 -42.85
CA THR A 270 24.52 27.01 -42.42
C THR A 270 24.02 26.09 -43.53
N PHE A 271 24.42 24.82 -43.49
CA PHE A 271 23.92 23.80 -44.42
C PHE A 271 22.38 23.78 -44.46
N SER A 272 21.71 23.81 -43.31
CA SER A 272 20.25 23.84 -43.21
C SER A 272 19.62 25.05 -43.90
N MET A 273 20.27 26.22 -43.86
CA MET A 273 19.80 27.42 -44.54
C MET A 273 19.89 27.25 -46.07
N TYR A 274 21.03 26.78 -46.57
CA TYR A 274 21.21 26.61 -48.01
C TYR A 274 20.38 25.45 -48.58
N LEU A 275 20.17 24.38 -47.81
CA LEU A 275 19.20 23.33 -48.16
C LEU A 275 17.78 23.87 -48.22
N CYS A 276 17.39 24.72 -47.26
CA CYS A 276 16.08 25.40 -47.27
C CYS A 276 15.93 26.28 -48.53
N LYS A 277 16.95 27.04 -48.91
CA LYS A 277 16.95 27.85 -50.14
C LYS A 277 16.82 26.99 -51.39
N LEU A 278 17.50 25.86 -51.44
CA LEU A 278 17.41 24.91 -52.55
C LEU A 278 15.98 24.35 -52.70
N ASN A 279 15.36 23.97 -51.57
CA ASN A 279 13.96 23.53 -51.56
C ASN A 279 12.98 24.64 -51.93
N LEU A 280 13.21 25.88 -51.47
CA LEU A 280 12.45 27.05 -51.91
C LEU A 280 12.57 27.25 -53.42
N ALA A 281 13.77 27.10 -53.99
CA ALA A 281 13.99 27.25 -55.41
C ALA A 281 13.14 26.26 -56.23
N ASP A 282 13.08 25.00 -55.82
CA ASP A 282 12.25 24.00 -56.51
C ASP A 282 10.74 24.23 -56.29
N VAL A 283 10.33 24.64 -55.09
CA VAL A 283 8.92 25.03 -54.84
C VAL A 283 8.51 26.22 -55.72
N TYR A 284 9.34 27.25 -55.83
CA TYR A 284 9.06 28.40 -56.70
C TYR A 284 9.05 28.02 -58.18
N LEU A 285 9.90 27.09 -58.60
CA LEU A 285 9.88 26.53 -59.96
C LEU A 285 8.52 25.90 -60.27
N ASN A 286 8.00 25.07 -59.35
CA ASN A 286 6.70 24.42 -59.49
C ASN A 286 5.52 25.40 -59.37
N LEU A 287 5.68 26.53 -58.67
CA LEU A 287 4.72 27.64 -58.62
C LEU A 287 4.86 28.61 -59.82
N ASN A 288 5.73 28.31 -60.79
CA ASN A 288 6.00 29.11 -61.97
C ASN A 288 6.53 30.54 -61.66
N GLN A 289 7.22 30.70 -60.52
CA GLN A 289 7.90 31.94 -60.12
C GLN A 289 9.40 31.83 -60.42
N LEU A 290 9.73 31.86 -61.72
CA LEU A 290 11.06 31.49 -62.22
C LEU A 290 12.19 32.39 -61.70
N ASP A 291 11.94 33.70 -61.56
CA ASP A 291 12.95 34.65 -61.07
C ASP A 291 13.37 34.36 -59.62
N LEU A 292 12.40 34.01 -58.76
CA LEU A 292 12.66 33.64 -57.38
C LEU A 292 13.35 32.28 -57.28
N SER A 293 12.94 31.32 -58.12
CA SER A 293 13.60 30.02 -58.21
C SER A 293 15.08 30.17 -58.56
N GLU A 294 15.39 30.95 -59.61
CA GLU A 294 16.76 31.20 -60.06
C GLU A 294 17.59 31.91 -58.99
N LYS A 295 17.04 32.95 -58.35
CA LYS A 295 17.70 33.66 -57.24
C LYS A 295 18.11 32.71 -56.11
N TYR A 296 17.17 31.92 -55.58
CA TYR A 296 17.47 31.03 -54.45
C TYR A 296 18.41 29.88 -54.82
N LEU A 297 18.32 29.41 -56.07
CA LEU A 297 19.22 28.40 -56.62
C LEU A 297 20.66 28.93 -56.70
N ASP A 298 20.86 30.13 -57.25
CA ASP A 298 22.18 30.77 -57.36
C ASP A 298 22.83 30.96 -55.98
N GLU A 299 22.05 31.36 -54.98
CA GLU A 299 22.51 31.52 -53.60
C GLU A 299 22.93 30.18 -52.97
N ALA A 300 22.21 29.09 -53.23
CA ALA A 300 22.47 27.77 -52.66
C ALA A 300 23.60 27.01 -53.38
N GLU A 301 23.62 27.05 -54.71
CA GLU A 301 24.51 26.25 -55.55
C GLU A 301 25.98 26.51 -55.26
N ASN A 302 26.37 27.77 -55.04
CA ASN A 302 27.74 28.15 -54.70
C ASN A 302 28.22 27.48 -53.41
N TYR A 303 27.37 27.43 -52.39
CA TYR A 303 27.68 26.76 -51.13
C TYR A 303 27.80 25.25 -51.30
N MET A 304 26.86 24.62 -52.04
CA MET A 304 26.85 23.16 -52.24
C MET A 304 28.08 22.70 -53.03
N ARG A 305 28.47 23.44 -54.07
CA ARG A 305 29.68 23.16 -54.85
C ARG A 305 30.95 23.31 -54.01
N LYS A 306 31.04 24.35 -53.18
CA LYS A 306 32.19 24.57 -52.28
C LYS A 306 32.38 23.44 -51.27
N ASN A 307 31.29 22.84 -50.80
CA ASN A 307 31.32 21.74 -49.83
C ASN A 307 31.35 20.35 -50.47
N ALA A 308 31.42 20.26 -51.81
CA ALA A 308 31.49 19.00 -52.56
C ALA A 308 30.36 17.99 -52.23
N ASP A 309 29.14 18.47 -51.97
CA ASP A 309 27.98 17.60 -51.76
C ASP A 309 27.39 17.17 -53.11
N GLU A 310 27.74 15.96 -53.56
CA GLU A 310 27.33 15.43 -54.86
C GLU A 310 25.80 15.36 -55.01
N SER A 311 25.07 14.99 -53.96
CA SER A 311 23.61 14.87 -53.98
C SER A 311 22.96 16.25 -54.10
N ALA A 312 23.45 17.24 -53.35
CA ALA A 312 22.94 18.60 -53.44
C ALA A 312 23.27 19.25 -54.80
N ILE A 313 24.46 18.99 -55.35
CA ILE A 313 24.84 19.46 -56.69
C ILE A 313 23.94 18.84 -57.76
N TYR A 314 23.68 17.53 -57.68
CA TYR A 314 22.73 16.85 -58.58
C TYR A 314 21.34 17.49 -58.51
N TYR A 315 20.86 17.83 -57.32
CA TYR A 315 19.58 18.49 -57.14
C TYR A 315 19.57 19.92 -57.69
N CYS A 316 20.64 20.71 -57.49
CA CYS A 316 20.78 22.02 -58.14
C CYS A 316 20.65 21.90 -59.67
N ASN A 317 21.34 20.94 -60.27
CA ASN A 317 21.29 20.69 -61.71
C ASN A 317 19.89 20.24 -62.16
N THR A 318 19.18 19.45 -61.35
CA THR A 318 17.77 19.09 -61.60
C THR A 318 16.89 20.33 -61.68
N ILE A 319 17.04 21.29 -60.75
CA ILE A 319 16.27 22.55 -60.76
C ILE A 319 16.67 23.42 -61.96
N ARG A 320 17.96 23.47 -62.34
CA ARG A 320 18.43 24.14 -63.58
C ARG A 320 17.79 23.54 -64.83
N ILE A 321 17.71 22.21 -64.91
CA ILE A 321 17.03 21.52 -66.01
C ILE A 321 15.56 21.92 -66.04
N GLY A 322 14.86 21.88 -64.90
CA GLY A 322 13.46 22.30 -64.83
C GLY A 322 13.23 23.76 -65.25
N LEU A 323 14.09 24.69 -64.79
CA LEU A 323 14.08 26.09 -65.25
C LEU A 323 14.26 26.20 -66.76
N ALA A 324 15.23 25.49 -67.32
CA ALA A 324 15.50 25.48 -68.76
C ALA A 324 14.31 24.90 -69.55
N VAL A 325 13.68 23.83 -69.06
CA VAL A 325 12.48 23.23 -69.67
C VAL A 325 11.31 24.22 -69.68
N LYS A 326 11.03 24.89 -68.55
CA LYS A 326 9.97 25.92 -68.46
C LYS A 326 10.23 27.11 -69.39
N LYS A 327 11.51 27.52 -69.53
CA LYS A 327 11.95 28.58 -70.44
C LYS A 327 12.07 28.12 -71.91
N LYS A 328 11.91 26.81 -72.19
CA LYS A 328 12.15 26.16 -73.49
C LYS A 328 13.58 26.32 -74.02
N ASP A 329 14.57 26.44 -73.12
CA ASP A 329 16.00 26.47 -73.45
C ASP A 329 16.59 25.05 -73.45
N TRP A 330 16.32 24.32 -74.53
CA TRP A 330 16.82 22.95 -74.75
C TRP A 330 18.35 22.85 -74.81
N SER A 331 19.02 23.95 -75.17
CA SER A 331 20.48 24.02 -75.25
C SER A 331 21.12 24.01 -73.86
N ALA A 332 20.49 24.68 -72.88
CA ALA A 332 20.92 24.65 -71.50
C ALA A 332 20.80 23.24 -70.91
N VAL A 333 19.69 22.53 -71.14
CA VAL A 333 19.51 21.14 -70.70
C VAL A 333 20.64 20.25 -71.22
N SER A 334 20.93 20.32 -72.52
CA SER A 334 22.02 19.54 -73.14
C SER A 334 23.39 19.82 -72.51
N ARG A 335 23.70 21.09 -72.20
CA ARG A 335 24.97 21.48 -71.58
C ARG A 335 25.10 20.94 -70.16
N ILE A 336 24.02 20.96 -69.37
CA ILE A 336 24.02 20.44 -67.99
C ILE A 336 24.29 18.94 -68.01
N LEU A 337 23.54 18.19 -68.83
CA LEU A 337 23.69 16.73 -68.94
C LEU A 337 25.09 16.31 -69.42
N ALA A 338 25.72 17.08 -70.31
CA ALA A 338 27.07 16.81 -70.78
C ALA A 338 28.16 17.03 -69.70
N GLY A 339 27.86 17.82 -68.67
CA GLY A 339 28.80 18.19 -67.61
C GLY A 339 28.73 17.33 -66.35
N GLU A 340 27.78 16.41 -66.24
CA GLU A 340 27.58 15.58 -65.06
C GLU A 340 28.27 14.21 -65.14
N LYS A 341 28.57 13.64 -63.97
CA LYS A 341 29.04 12.25 -63.83
C LYS A 341 27.84 11.33 -63.53
N SER A 342 28.05 10.01 -63.66
CA SER A 342 27.05 8.93 -63.55
C SER A 342 25.99 9.12 -62.44
N GLU A 343 24.73 8.80 -62.78
CA GLU A 343 23.52 8.92 -61.97
C GLU A 343 23.33 7.81 -60.91
N ASP A 344 24.15 6.75 -60.94
CA ASP A 344 23.89 5.48 -60.23
C ASP A 344 23.85 5.57 -58.69
N GLN A 345 24.34 6.66 -58.09
CA GLN A 345 24.42 6.81 -56.62
C GLN A 345 23.37 7.74 -56.02
N MET A 346 22.45 8.31 -56.81
CA MET A 346 21.49 9.31 -56.33
C MET A 346 20.22 8.71 -55.74
N ASP A 347 19.66 9.40 -54.73
CA ASP A 347 18.38 9.05 -54.12
C ASP A 347 17.27 8.96 -55.17
N PHE A 348 16.41 7.95 -55.04
CA PHE A 348 15.34 7.72 -56.00
C PHE A 348 14.42 8.94 -56.14
N SER A 349 14.06 9.59 -55.03
CA SER A 349 13.14 10.73 -55.05
C SER A 349 13.70 11.91 -55.87
N LEU A 350 15.01 12.16 -55.80
CA LEU A 350 15.68 13.18 -56.62
C LEU A 350 15.74 12.80 -58.11
N ARG A 351 15.91 11.51 -58.42
CA ARG A 351 15.86 11.02 -59.81
C ARG A 351 14.47 11.18 -60.40
N GLN A 352 13.43 10.84 -59.66
CA GLN A 352 12.04 10.98 -60.07
C GLN A 352 11.68 12.44 -60.40
N ILE A 353 12.12 13.41 -59.58
CA ILE A 353 11.93 14.85 -59.86
C ILE A 353 12.61 15.22 -61.19
N ARG A 354 13.84 14.74 -61.43
CA ARG A 354 14.56 15.02 -62.68
C ARG A 354 13.90 14.37 -63.88
N HIS A 355 13.48 13.12 -63.76
CA HIS A 355 12.83 12.35 -64.82
C HIS A 355 11.58 13.05 -65.34
N GLN A 356 10.82 13.74 -64.47
CA GLN A 356 9.70 14.57 -64.87
C GLN A 356 10.13 15.63 -65.92
N TYR A 357 11.20 16.40 -65.64
CA TYR A 357 11.69 17.43 -66.55
C TYR A 357 12.37 16.85 -67.79
N LEU A 358 13.08 15.73 -67.65
CA LEU A 358 13.73 15.07 -68.78
C LEU A 358 12.71 14.44 -69.74
N GLY A 359 11.60 13.91 -69.23
CA GLY A 359 10.47 13.45 -70.04
C GLY A 359 9.95 14.57 -70.94
N GLU A 360 9.59 15.72 -70.35
CA GLU A 360 9.15 16.91 -71.09
C GLU A 360 10.19 17.36 -72.13
N TYR A 361 11.48 17.34 -71.77
CA TYR A 361 12.57 17.70 -72.67
C TYR A 361 12.70 16.75 -73.88
N TYR A 362 12.73 15.43 -73.65
CA TYR A 362 12.89 14.46 -74.73
C TYR A 362 11.67 14.38 -75.63
N GLU A 363 10.46 14.51 -75.07
CA GLU A 363 9.24 14.66 -75.86
C GLU A 363 9.29 15.89 -76.76
N ALA A 364 9.69 17.05 -76.22
CA ALA A 364 9.82 18.29 -76.99
C ALA A 364 10.87 18.19 -78.11
N LYS A 365 11.91 17.36 -77.91
CA LYS A 365 12.95 17.09 -78.92
C LYS A 365 12.57 16.02 -79.94
N GLY A 366 11.47 15.29 -79.72
CA GLY A 366 11.04 14.14 -80.52
C GLY A 366 11.81 12.84 -80.24
N ASP A 367 12.59 12.76 -79.17
CA ASP A 367 13.32 11.55 -78.75
C ASP A 367 12.45 10.67 -77.84
N TYR A 368 11.38 10.14 -78.43
CA TYR A 368 10.41 9.31 -77.71
C TYR A 368 11.00 8.01 -77.15
N ARG A 369 12.12 7.54 -77.73
CA ARG A 369 12.81 6.35 -77.23
C ARG A 369 13.37 6.62 -75.85
N LEU A 370 14.05 7.76 -75.67
CA LEU A 370 14.65 8.10 -74.39
C LEU A 370 13.59 8.51 -73.36
N ALA A 371 12.54 9.22 -73.78
CA ALA A 371 11.37 9.49 -72.94
C ALA A 371 10.72 8.20 -72.41
N TYR A 372 10.52 7.19 -73.29
CA TYR A 372 9.99 5.88 -72.89
C TYR A 372 10.92 5.13 -71.93
N HIS A 373 12.24 5.18 -72.14
CA HIS A 373 13.20 4.55 -71.24
C HIS A 373 13.14 5.14 -69.82
N ILE A 374 13.01 6.46 -69.70
CA ILE A 374 12.85 7.15 -68.41
C ILE A 374 11.54 6.74 -67.75
N MET A 375 10.41 6.80 -68.48
CA MET A 375 9.10 6.38 -67.97
C MET A 375 9.14 4.93 -67.46
N LYS A 376 9.73 4.01 -68.21
CA LYS A 376 9.86 2.61 -67.81
C LYS A 376 10.75 2.42 -66.58
N ALA A 377 11.78 3.24 -66.40
CA ALA A 377 12.61 3.21 -65.20
C ALA A 377 11.83 3.66 -63.96
N ASP A 378 10.98 4.68 -64.09
CA ASP A 378 10.09 5.13 -63.01
C ASP A 378 9.03 4.07 -62.67
N ASP A 379 8.40 3.45 -63.67
CA ASP A 379 7.40 2.38 -63.47
C ASP A 379 7.99 1.21 -62.67
N LEU A 380 9.19 0.73 -63.04
CA LEU A 380 9.87 -0.35 -62.33
C LEU A 380 10.16 0.01 -60.87
N MET A 381 10.47 1.27 -60.58
CA MET A 381 10.70 1.67 -59.20
C MET A 381 9.39 1.83 -58.43
N GLN A 382 8.33 2.34 -59.04
CA GLN A 382 7.01 2.39 -58.42
C GLN A 382 6.52 1.00 -58.00
N ASP A 383 6.77 -0.02 -58.83
CA ASP A 383 6.48 -1.42 -58.49
C ASP A 383 7.28 -1.87 -57.25
N SER A 384 8.56 -1.53 -57.17
CA SER A 384 9.42 -1.83 -56.02
C SER A 384 8.94 -1.12 -54.74
N LEU A 385 8.56 0.15 -54.83
CA LEU A 385 8.01 0.91 -53.71
C LEU A 385 6.65 0.37 -53.26
N ALA A 386 5.77 0.01 -54.19
CA ALA A 386 4.48 -0.61 -53.89
C ALA A 386 4.67 -1.96 -53.20
N HIS A 387 5.64 -2.76 -53.64
CA HIS A 387 6.04 -3.99 -52.96
C HIS A 387 6.51 -3.72 -51.53
N ASN A 388 7.44 -2.78 -51.34
CA ASN A 388 7.96 -2.39 -50.03
C ASN A 388 6.85 -1.87 -49.09
N ARG A 389 5.92 -1.05 -49.60
CA ARG A 389 4.77 -0.54 -48.85
C ARG A 389 3.84 -1.68 -48.44
N THR A 390 3.56 -2.62 -49.33
CA THR A 390 2.71 -3.78 -49.04
C THR A 390 3.37 -4.69 -47.98
N HIS A 391 4.66 -4.98 -48.15
CA HIS A 391 5.45 -5.71 -47.16
C HIS A 391 5.41 -5.01 -45.79
N MET A 392 5.66 -3.70 -45.75
CA MET A 392 5.62 -2.92 -44.51
C MET A 392 4.23 -2.92 -43.84
N ARG A 393 3.15 -2.80 -44.62
CA ARG A 393 1.77 -2.90 -44.08
C ARG A 393 1.50 -4.29 -43.50
N SER A 394 1.97 -5.35 -44.14
CA SER A 394 1.88 -6.70 -43.59
C SER A 394 2.64 -6.84 -42.27
N VAL A 395 3.84 -6.26 -42.17
CA VAL A 395 4.64 -6.21 -40.94
C VAL A 395 3.95 -5.39 -39.85
N ASP A 396 3.33 -4.26 -40.19
CA ASP A 396 2.54 -3.44 -39.23
C ASP A 396 1.38 -4.25 -38.63
N ILE A 397 0.63 -4.93 -39.51
CA ILE A 397 -0.50 -5.76 -39.12
C ILE A 397 -0.01 -6.90 -38.21
N MET A 398 1.04 -7.62 -38.61
CA MET A 398 1.62 -8.70 -37.79
C MET A 398 2.12 -8.20 -36.43
N GLN A 399 2.74 -7.02 -36.38
CA GLN A 399 3.22 -6.43 -35.13
C GLN A 399 2.07 -6.04 -34.20
N ARG A 400 1.01 -5.44 -34.72
CA ARG A 400 -0.20 -5.13 -33.93
C ARG A 400 -0.86 -6.40 -33.42
N PHE A 401 -0.99 -7.42 -34.27
CA PHE A 401 -1.50 -8.72 -33.84
C PHE A 401 -0.66 -9.34 -32.72
N ALA A 402 0.68 -9.31 -32.84
CA ALA A 402 1.57 -9.80 -31.80
C ALA A 402 1.40 -9.01 -30.49
N GLN A 403 1.28 -7.68 -30.58
CA GLN A 403 1.04 -6.81 -29.43
C GLN A 403 -0.31 -7.08 -28.76
N ASP A 404 -1.39 -7.14 -29.52
CA ASP A 404 -2.74 -7.44 -29.03
C ASP A 404 -2.79 -8.84 -28.40
N THR A 405 -2.09 -9.80 -29.01
CA THR A 405 -1.93 -11.16 -28.48
C THR A 405 -1.20 -11.14 -27.13
N LEU A 406 -0.07 -10.42 -27.02
CA LEU A 406 0.66 -10.28 -25.76
C LEU A 406 -0.18 -9.59 -24.67
N GLN A 407 -0.91 -8.53 -25.02
CA GLN A 407 -1.82 -7.85 -24.10
C GLN A 407 -2.93 -8.78 -23.61
N LEU A 408 -3.53 -9.57 -24.52
CA LEU A 408 -4.54 -10.56 -24.16
C LEU A 408 -3.97 -11.63 -23.21
N HIS A 409 -2.79 -12.20 -23.52
CA HIS A 409 -2.12 -13.15 -22.63
C HIS A 409 -1.86 -12.55 -21.24
N HIS A 410 -1.45 -11.28 -21.19
CA HIS A 410 -1.23 -10.59 -19.92
C HIS A 410 -2.53 -10.39 -19.13
N ARG A 411 -3.64 -10.01 -19.80
CA ARG A 411 -4.96 -9.91 -19.17
C ARG A 411 -5.41 -11.25 -18.60
N ILE A 412 -5.27 -12.33 -19.37
CA ILE A 412 -5.61 -13.69 -18.91
C ILE A 412 -4.75 -14.08 -17.69
N ALA A 413 -3.46 -13.79 -17.70
CA ALA A 413 -2.57 -14.07 -16.56
C ALA A 413 -2.95 -13.26 -15.31
N ILE A 414 -3.34 -11.99 -15.48
CA ILE A 414 -3.83 -11.13 -14.39
C ILE A 414 -5.15 -11.67 -13.84
N GLU A 415 -6.09 -12.05 -14.72
CA GLU A 415 -7.37 -12.65 -14.31
C GLU A 415 -7.15 -13.95 -13.53
N HIS A 416 -6.25 -14.83 -14.01
CA HIS A 416 -5.89 -16.06 -13.29
C HIS A 416 -5.36 -15.77 -11.88
N LYS A 417 -4.43 -14.82 -11.74
CA LYS A 417 -3.92 -14.39 -10.44
C LYS A 417 -5.01 -13.77 -9.56
N ASN A 418 -5.94 -13.00 -10.13
CA ASN A 418 -7.04 -12.41 -9.37
C ASN A 418 -7.97 -13.49 -8.80
N VAL A 419 -8.23 -14.57 -9.55
CA VAL A 419 -8.99 -15.72 -9.05
C VAL A 419 -8.25 -16.41 -7.89
N GLU A 420 -6.95 -16.65 -8.01
CA GLU A 420 -6.13 -17.21 -6.91
C GLU A 420 -6.17 -16.32 -5.66
N ILE A 421 -6.01 -15.00 -5.82
CA ILE A 421 -6.11 -14.03 -4.72
C ILE A 421 -7.50 -14.06 -4.09
N GLN A 422 -8.57 -14.15 -4.90
CA GLN A 422 -9.94 -14.22 -4.39
C GLN A 422 -10.17 -15.50 -3.58
N GLN A 423 -9.67 -16.65 -4.06
CA GLN A 423 -9.74 -17.92 -3.32
C GLN A 423 -8.98 -17.83 -1.99
N ALA A 424 -7.77 -17.26 -1.99
CA ALA A 424 -6.99 -17.04 -0.78
C ALA A 424 -7.70 -16.13 0.23
N ARG A 425 -8.33 -15.03 -0.24
CA ARG A 425 -9.14 -14.14 0.61
C ARG A 425 -10.34 -14.87 1.21
N SER A 426 -11.09 -15.64 0.42
CA SER A 426 -12.22 -16.43 0.93
C SER A 426 -11.78 -17.45 1.99
N PHE A 427 -10.63 -18.09 1.81
CA PHE A 427 -10.07 -19.01 2.82
C PHE A 427 -9.68 -18.29 4.12
N ILE A 428 -9.06 -17.10 4.02
CA ILE A 428 -8.75 -16.26 5.19
C ILE A 428 -10.03 -15.86 5.93
N TYR A 429 -11.09 -15.42 5.22
CA TYR A 429 -12.37 -15.08 5.84
C TYR A 429 -13.02 -16.28 6.54
N LEU A 430 -12.92 -17.48 5.96
CA LEU A 430 -13.40 -18.70 6.59
C LEU A 430 -12.68 -18.99 7.91
N ILE A 431 -11.34 -18.90 7.93
CA ILE A 431 -10.54 -19.11 9.14
C ILE A 431 -10.90 -18.09 10.23
N VAL A 432 -10.98 -16.80 9.86
CA VAL A 432 -11.34 -15.73 10.81
C VAL A 432 -12.74 -15.96 11.38
N GLY A 433 -13.70 -16.37 10.54
CA GLY A 433 -15.06 -16.72 10.97
C GLY A 433 -15.09 -17.87 11.97
N ILE A 434 -14.38 -18.97 11.68
CA ILE A 434 -14.27 -20.13 12.59
C ILE A 434 -13.66 -19.71 13.93
N LEU A 435 -12.60 -18.89 13.91
CA LEU A 435 -11.89 -18.45 15.11
C LEU A 435 -12.77 -17.54 15.99
N LEU A 436 -13.57 -16.66 15.37
CA LEU A 436 -14.59 -15.85 16.06
C LEU A 436 -15.65 -16.72 16.76
N VAL A 437 -16.18 -17.74 16.07
CA VAL A 437 -17.16 -18.67 16.64
C VAL A 437 -16.56 -19.44 17.82
N LEU A 438 -15.31 -19.90 17.71
CA LEU A 438 -14.61 -20.58 18.80
C LEU A 438 -14.44 -19.66 20.02
N ILE A 439 -14.00 -18.41 19.83
CA ILE A 439 -13.86 -17.43 20.92
C ILE A 439 -15.21 -17.19 21.62
N LEU A 440 -16.28 -16.97 20.86
CA LEU A 440 -17.63 -16.75 21.40
C LEU A 440 -18.13 -17.97 22.18
N SER A 441 -17.92 -19.18 21.65
CA SER A 441 -18.30 -20.42 22.32
C SER A 441 -17.54 -20.63 23.64
N ALA A 442 -16.23 -20.34 23.66
CA ALA A 442 -15.41 -20.42 24.86
C ALA A 442 -15.84 -19.39 25.92
N ALA A 443 -16.13 -18.15 25.50
CA ALA A 443 -16.64 -17.12 26.40
C ALA A 443 -17.97 -17.53 27.05
N LEU A 444 -18.93 -18.05 26.25
CA LEU A 444 -20.21 -18.56 26.76
C LEU A 444 -20.02 -19.73 27.73
N PHE A 445 -19.10 -20.65 27.42
CA PHE A 445 -18.76 -21.77 28.28
C PHE A 445 -18.22 -21.30 29.64
N VAL A 446 -17.29 -20.35 29.65
CA VAL A 446 -16.72 -19.77 30.89
C VAL A 446 -17.80 -19.11 31.73
N VAL A 447 -18.70 -18.33 31.13
CA VAL A 447 -19.82 -17.69 31.86
C VAL A 447 -20.76 -18.73 32.46
N ARG A 448 -21.14 -19.77 31.69
CA ARG A 448 -21.98 -20.88 32.17
C ARG A 448 -21.30 -21.63 33.33
N TYR A 449 -20.00 -21.86 33.24
CA TYR A 449 -19.23 -22.54 34.26
C TYR A 449 -19.17 -21.74 35.56
N ARG A 450 -18.90 -20.43 35.49
CA ARG A 450 -18.89 -19.54 36.67
C ARG A 450 -20.24 -19.51 37.39
N ARG A 451 -21.35 -19.38 36.65
CA ARG A 451 -22.71 -19.41 37.23
C ARG A 451 -23.00 -20.71 37.98
N LYS A 452 -22.57 -21.85 37.44
CA LYS A 452 -22.71 -23.14 38.14
C LYS A 452 -21.93 -23.18 39.45
N GLN A 453 -20.70 -22.64 39.46
CA GLN A 453 -19.89 -22.59 40.68
C GLN A 453 -20.52 -21.70 41.76
N GLU A 454 -21.04 -20.54 41.40
CA GLU A 454 -21.72 -19.63 42.34
C GLU A 454 -22.97 -20.29 42.95
N ALA A 455 -23.80 -20.93 42.12
CA ALA A 455 -24.98 -21.65 42.59
C ALA A 455 -24.61 -22.81 43.55
N ALA A 456 -23.54 -23.56 43.26
CA ALA A 456 -23.07 -24.64 44.11
C ALA A 456 -22.58 -24.13 45.49
N LYS A 457 -21.87 -22.99 45.52
CA LYS A 457 -21.42 -22.36 46.78
C LYS A 457 -22.59 -21.96 47.67
N LEU A 458 -23.62 -21.32 47.11
CA LEU A 458 -24.82 -20.92 47.84
C LEU A 458 -25.57 -22.13 48.41
N ASN A 459 -25.70 -23.21 47.64
CA ASN A 459 -26.35 -24.44 48.11
C ASN A 459 -25.60 -25.07 49.28
N ILE A 460 -24.27 -25.13 49.23
CA ILE A 460 -23.45 -25.64 50.34
C ILE A 460 -23.63 -24.78 51.60
N MET A 461 -23.70 -23.46 51.45
CA MET A 461 -23.88 -22.54 52.59
C MET A 461 -25.24 -22.74 53.27
N ASN A 462 -26.33 -22.90 52.49
CA ASN A 462 -27.66 -23.19 53.02
C ASN A 462 -27.71 -24.54 53.76
N LEU A 463 -27.07 -25.58 53.19
CA LEU A 463 -26.99 -26.89 53.84
C LEU A 463 -26.23 -26.83 55.18
N LYS A 464 -25.13 -26.08 55.25
CA LYS A 464 -24.39 -25.86 56.51
C LYS A 464 -25.24 -25.16 57.56
N LEU A 465 -26.00 -24.14 57.18
CA LEU A 465 -26.90 -23.43 58.10
C LEU A 465 -27.98 -24.36 58.66
N ASN A 466 -28.65 -25.13 57.78
CA ASN A 466 -29.69 -26.06 58.20
C ASN A 466 -29.14 -27.14 59.15
N ASN A 467 -27.92 -27.65 58.90
CA ASN A 467 -27.28 -28.60 59.80
C ASN A 467 -26.97 -27.96 61.18
N ALA A 468 -26.47 -26.73 61.21
CA ALA A 468 -26.19 -26.01 62.45
C ALA A 468 -27.46 -25.79 63.29
N ARG A 469 -28.57 -25.38 62.65
CA ARG A 469 -29.88 -25.20 63.33
C ARG A 469 -30.39 -26.51 63.95
N ASN A 470 -30.29 -27.62 63.22
CA ASN A 470 -30.68 -28.95 63.73
C ASN A 470 -29.85 -29.41 64.94
N ARG A 471 -28.60 -28.94 65.11
CA ARG A 471 -27.74 -29.30 66.25
C ARG A 471 -28.06 -28.54 67.55
N ILE A 472 -28.75 -27.40 67.51
CA ILE A 472 -29.07 -26.60 68.72
C ILE A 472 -30.36 -27.08 69.41
N SER A 473 -31.34 -27.56 68.66
CA SER A 473 -32.62 -28.07 69.21
C SER A 473 -32.47 -29.15 70.31
N PRO A 474 -31.53 -30.12 70.24
CA PRO A 474 -31.35 -31.12 71.29
C PRO A 474 -30.89 -30.54 72.63
N HIS A 475 -30.03 -29.52 72.64
CA HIS A 475 -29.50 -28.95 73.89
C HIS A 475 -30.62 -28.33 74.73
N PHE A 476 -31.56 -27.65 74.06
CA PHE A 476 -32.75 -27.11 74.68
C PHE A 476 -33.63 -28.21 75.28
N VAL A 477 -33.91 -29.27 74.49
CA VAL A 477 -34.68 -30.44 74.95
C VAL A 477 -33.99 -31.09 76.16
N PHE A 478 -32.67 -31.28 76.11
CA PHE A 478 -31.87 -31.80 77.22
C PHE A 478 -31.93 -30.88 78.45
N ASN A 479 -31.84 -29.56 78.31
CA ASN A 479 -31.89 -28.64 79.45
C ASN A 479 -33.22 -28.74 80.21
N VAL A 480 -34.34 -28.75 79.48
CA VAL A 480 -35.67 -28.85 80.11
C VAL A 480 -35.91 -30.26 80.69
N LEU A 481 -35.44 -31.32 80.02
CA LEU A 481 -35.50 -32.70 80.55
C LEU A 481 -34.63 -32.89 81.80
N ASN A 482 -33.37 -32.45 81.77
CA ASN A 482 -32.40 -32.66 82.83
C ASN A 482 -32.79 -31.88 84.10
N ASN A 483 -33.26 -30.63 83.95
CA ASN A 483 -33.77 -29.86 85.08
C ASN A 483 -35.01 -30.50 85.74
N LYS A 484 -35.85 -31.22 84.97
CA LYS A 484 -37.09 -31.83 85.48
C LYS A 484 -36.87 -33.22 86.09
N ILE A 485 -35.94 -34.02 85.56
CA ILE A 485 -35.56 -35.32 86.12
C ILE A 485 -34.93 -35.16 87.51
N VAL A 486 -34.20 -34.06 87.75
CA VAL A 486 -33.49 -33.82 89.02
C VAL A 486 -34.42 -33.42 90.19
N LYS A 487 -35.67 -32.97 89.94
CA LYS A 487 -36.58 -32.42 90.98
C LYS A 487 -37.90 -33.19 91.17
N SER A 488 -38.09 -34.39 90.61
CA SER A 488 -39.41 -35.04 90.62
C SER A 488 -39.63 -35.96 91.84
N ASP A 489 -40.53 -35.53 92.74
CA ASP A 489 -41.34 -36.40 93.59
C ASP A 489 -42.81 -36.35 93.10
N LYS A 490 -43.51 -37.48 93.16
CA LYS A 490 -44.76 -37.78 92.44
C LYS A 490 -45.89 -36.73 92.58
N LYS A 491 -46.23 -36.04 91.48
CA LYS A 491 -47.58 -35.85 90.89
C LYS A 491 -47.51 -34.95 89.65
N GLU A 492 -48.44 -35.18 88.70
CA GLU A 492 -48.91 -34.30 87.60
C GLU A 492 -48.57 -34.70 86.14
N ALA A 493 -49.55 -35.35 85.49
CA ALA A 493 -49.54 -35.64 84.05
C ALA A 493 -49.70 -34.38 83.16
N ASN A 494 -50.33 -33.32 83.68
CA ASN A 494 -50.54 -32.08 82.93
C ASN A 494 -49.22 -31.35 82.62
N GLU A 495 -48.25 -31.36 83.55
CA GLU A 495 -46.97 -30.69 83.34
C GLU A 495 -46.05 -31.44 82.36
N LEU A 496 -46.19 -32.76 82.27
CA LEU A 496 -45.51 -33.58 81.25
C LEU A 496 -46.11 -33.34 79.85
N LEU A 497 -47.42 -33.09 79.78
CA LEU A 497 -48.10 -32.73 78.53
C LEU A 497 -47.69 -31.34 78.04
N GLU A 498 -47.56 -30.35 78.92
CA GLU A 498 -47.04 -29.02 78.55
C GLU A 498 -45.59 -29.09 78.07
N LEU A 499 -44.75 -29.91 78.73
CA LEU A 499 -43.36 -30.12 78.30
C LEU A 499 -43.25 -30.78 76.93
N THR A 500 -44.03 -31.83 76.66
CA THR A 500 -44.03 -32.50 75.35
C THR A 500 -44.56 -31.60 74.24
N LYS A 501 -45.56 -30.76 74.52
CA LYS A 501 -46.00 -29.70 73.59
C LYS A 501 -44.87 -28.73 73.30
N LEU A 502 -44.14 -28.30 74.32
CA LEU A 502 -43.02 -27.36 74.18
C LEU A 502 -41.87 -27.94 73.34
N ILE A 503 -41.50 -29.20 73.58
CA ILE A 503 -40.49 -29.92 72.78
C ILE A 503 -40.93 -30.05 71.32
N ARG A 504 -42.20 -30.40 71.07
CA ARG A 504 -42.75 -30.52 69.72
C ARG A 504 -42.74 -29.18 68.99
N THR A 505 -43.19 -28.11 69.64
CA THR A 505 -43.17 -26.76 69.05
C THR A 505 -41.74 -26.29 68.75
N ASN A 506 -40.76 -26.59 69.61
CA ASN A 506 -39.34 -26.28 69.36
C ASN A 506 -38.82 -27.01 68.11
N LEU A 507 -39.10 -28.32 68.00
CA LEU A 507 -38.68 -29.12 66.85
C LEU A 507 -39.33 -28.62 65.56
N ASP A 508 -40.64 -28.36 65.58
CA ASP A 508 -41.39 -27.84 64.43
C ASP A 508 -40.87 -26.46 63.99
N MET A 509 -40.51 -25.60 64.94
CA MET A 509 -39.90 -24.28 64.68
C MET A 509 -38.47 -24.40 64.12
N SER A 510 -37.66 -25.33 64.64
CA SER A 510 -36.27 -25.54 64.17
C SER A 510 -36.17 -26.00 62.70
N LEU A 511 -37.22 -26.63 62.18
CA LEU A 511 -37.33 -27.09 60.80
C LEU A 511 -37.77 -25.99 59.82
N GLN A 512 -38.21 -24.83 60.32
CA GLN A 512 -38.70 -23.73 59.50
C GLN A 512 -37.65 -22.59 59.43
N MET A 513 -37.46 -22.02 58.24
CA MET A 513 -36.51 -20.90 58.09
C MET A 513 -37.01 -19.61 58.76
N GLN A 514 -38.32 -19.40 58.74
CA GLN A 514 -39.05 -18.25 59.28
C GLN A 514 -40.31 -18.69 60.02
N THR A 515 -40.76 -17.90 60.98
CA THR A 515 -42.01 -18.08 61.70
C THR A 515 -42.61 -16.70 62.03
N SER A 516 -43.89 -16.64 62.39
CA SER A 516 -44.49 -15.37 62.82
C SER A 516 -43.95 -14.97 64.19
N LEU A 517 -43.82 -13.67 64.41
CA LEU A 517 -43.41 -13.13 65.71
C LEU A 517 -44.38 -13.56 66.83
N ARG A 518 -45.68 -13.72 66.52
CA ARG A 518 -46.65 -14.30 67.45
C ARG A 518 -46.20 -15.67 67.97
N LYS A 519 -45.86 -16.59 67.06
CA LYS A 519 -45.46 -17.97 67.43
C LYS A 519 -44.18 -17.99 68.27
N GLU A 520 -43.22 -17.13 67.97
CA GLU A 520 -42.00 -16.97 68.78
C GLU A 520 -42.30 -16.46 70.19
N LEU A 521 -43.14 -15.43 70.32
CA LEU A 521 -43.50 -14.88 71.62
C LEU A 521 -44.36 -15.86 72.43
N GLU A 522 -45.27 -16.61 71.80
CA GLU A 522 -46.03 -17.69 72.43
C GLU A 522 -45.12 -18.80 72.93
N PHE A 523 -44.14 -19.22 72.13
CA PHE A 523 -43.14 -20.19 72.55
C PHE A 523 -42.34 -19.68 73.76
N VAL A 524 -41.85 -18.44 73.70
CA VAL A 524 -41.08 -17.85 74.81
C VAL A 524 -41.93 -17.71 76.06
N ARG A 525 -43.22 -17.34 75.95
CA ARG A 525 -44.15 -17.31 77.08
C ARG A 525 -44.32 -18.68 77.73
N GLN A 526 -44.52 -19.72 76.93
CA GLN A 526 -44.64 -21.10 77.43
C GLN A 526 -43.33 -21.58 78.07
N TYR A 527 -42.19 -21.26 77.45
CA TYR A 527 -40.86 -21.57 77.99
C TYR A 527 -40.62 -20.91 79.34
N VAL A 528 -40.87 -19.61 79.43
CA VAL A 528 -40.70 -18.86 80.68
C VAL A 528 -41.69 -19.35 81.74
N LEU A 529 -42.93 -19.69 81.38
CA LEU A 529 -43.91 -20.29 82.32
C LEU A 529 -43.41 -21.61 82.92
N VAL A 530 -42.84 -22.50 82.09
CA VAL A 530 -42.31 -23.78 82.56
C VAL A 530 -41.06 -23.59 83.43
N GLU A 531 -40.13 -22.73 83.01
CA GLU A 531 -38.85 -22.55 83.68
C GLU A 531 -38.94 -21.63 84.92
N SER A 532 -39.86 -20.66 84.95
CA SER A 532 -40.07 -19.76 86.11
C SER A 532 -40.45 -20.51 87.38
N LYS A 533 -41.13 -21.67 87.26
CA LYS A 533 -41.42 -22.59 88.38
C LYS A 533 -40.17 -23.12 89.08
N LEU A 534 -39.00 -23.02 88.45
CA LEU A 534 -37.72 -23.53 88.97
C LEU A 534 -36.89 -22.48 89.71
N ILE A 535 -37.30 -21.20 89.67
CA ILE A 535 -36.64 -20.10 90.38
C ILE A 535 -37.40 -19.84 91.69
N GLU A 536 -36.74 -20.04 92.82
CA GLU A 536 -37.28 -19.66 94.14
C GLU A 536 -37.10 -18.12 94.31
N ASN A 537 -38.23 -17.40 94.47
CA ASN A 537 -38.42 -15.92 94.61
C ASN A 537 -38.59 -15.04 93.33
N ASP A 538 -39.48 -14.03 93.47
CA ASP A 538 -39.83 -12.85 92.65
C ASP A 538 -39.19 -12.72 91.24
N PHE A 539 -39.58 -13.60 90.32
CA PHE A 539 -39.33 -13.44 88.89
C PHE A 539 -40.50 -12.71 88.20
N LYS A 540 -40.21 -11.60 87.50
CA LYS A 540 -41.17 -10.84 86.69
C LYS A 540 -40.85 -10.95 85.21
N PHE A 541 -41.81 -11.47 84.45
CA PHE A 541 -41.76 -11.50 83.00
C PHE A 541 -42.79 -10.55 82.41
N ASP A 542 -42.35 -9.62 81.58
CA ASP A 542 -43.22 -8.63 80.94
C ASP A 542 -43.01 -8.63 79.43
N VAL A 543 -44.11 -8.58 78.68
CA VAL A 543 -44.10 -8.55 77.21
C VAL A 543 -44.91 -7.34 76.76
N GLN A 544 -44.22 -6.29 76.35
CA GLN A 544 -44.80 -5.02 75.93
C GLN A 544 -44.86 -5.00 74.40
N ILE A 545 -46.07 -4.92 73.85
CA ILE A 545 -46.30 -4.92 72.41
C ILE A 545 -47.02 -3.63 72.02
N ASP A 546 -46.47 -2.91 71.05
CA ASP A 546 -47.13 -1.78 70.42
C ASP A 546 -48.40 -2.25 69.68
N GLU A 547 -49.57 -1.69 70.05
CA GLU A 547 -50.89 -2.07 69.53
C GLU A 547 -51.00 -1.95 68.00
N THR A 548 -50.13 -1.15 67.38
CA THR A 548 -50.12 -0.91 65.93
C THR A 548 -49.47 -2.04 65.12
N ILE A 549 -48.91 -3.06 65.77
CA ILE A 549 -48.14 -4.14 65.12
C ILE A 549 -48.94 -5.44 65.05
N ASP A 550 -49.20 -5.91 63.84
CA ASP A 550 -49.81 -7.22 63.59
C ASP A 550 -48.75 -8.34 63.66
N LEU A 551 -48.66 -9.01 64.81
CA LEU A 551 -47.65 -10.06 65.09
C LEU A 551 -47.73 -11.28 64.17
N ASP A 552 -48.88 -11.52 63.51
CA ASP A 552 -49.06 -12.64 62.59
C ASP A 552 -48.45 -12.35 61.21
N LYS A 553 -48.34 -11.06 60.85
CA LYS A 553 -47.74 -10.62 59.58
C LYS A 553 -46.24 -10.37 59.68
N VAL A 554 -45.72 -10.16 60.89
CA VAL A 554 -44.27 -9.98 61.11
C VAL A 554 -43.58 -11.34 61.10
N MET A 555 -42.97 -11.67 59.97
CA MET A 555 -42.17 -12.88 59.83
C MET A 555 -40.73 -12.62 60.26
N ILE A 556 -40.22 -13.46 61.16
CA ILE A 556 -38.84 -13.40 61.65
C ILE A 556 -38.15 -14.74 61.45
N PRO A 557 -36.80 -14.82 61.32
CA PRO A 557 -36.14 -16.10 61.33
C PRO A 557 -36.49 -16.87 62.60
N SER A 558 -36.79 -18.16 62.45
CA SER A 558 -37.13 -18.97 63.60
C SER A 558 -35.94 -19.12 64.56
N MET A 559 -36.28 -19.21 65.84
CA MET A 559 -35.49 -19.27 67.06
C MET A 559 -34.81 -17.98 67.49
N PHE A 560 -35.08 -16.84 66.85
CA PHE A 560 -34.35 -15.60 67.16
C PHE A 560 -34.69 -15.03 68.54
N VAL A 561 -35.97 -14.85 68.86
CA VAL A 561 -36.38 -14.33 70.17
C VAL A 561 -36.19 -15.40 71.22
N GLN A 562 -36.49 -16.65 70.87
CA GLN A 562 -36.23 -17.81 71.70
C GLN A 562 -34.78 -17.91 72.20
N ILE A 563 -33.77 -17.86 71.32
CA ILE A 563 -32.36 -17.99 71.70
C ILE A 563 -31.95 -16.86 72.65
N LEU A 564 -32.43 -15.64 72.43
CA LEU A 564 -32.14 -14.52 73.31
C LEU A 564 -32.80 -14.68 74.68
N ALA A 565 -34.07 -15.10 74.73
CA ALA A 565 -34.78 -15.36 75.97
C ALA A 565 -34.18 -16.53 76.76
N GLU A 566 -33.75 -17.60 76.07
CA GLU A 566 -33.01 -18.72 76.68
C GLU A 566 -31.69 -18.23 77.27
N ASN A 567 -30.92 -17.44 76.52
CA ASN A 567 -29.65 -16.90 77.01
C ASN A 567 -29.85 -16.01 78.24
N ALA A 568 -30.84 -15.13 78.21
CA ALA A 568 -31.19 -14.28 79.35
C ALA A 568 -31.56 -15.14 80.57
N PHE A 569 -32.37 -16.19 80.38
CA PHE A 569 -32.81 -17.05 81.48
C PHE A 569 -31.69 -17.93 82.05
N VAL A 570 -30.98 -18.70 81.20
CA VAL A 570 -29.99 -19.70 81.60
C VAL A 570 -28.65 -19.08 81.99
N HIS A 571 -28.20 -18.04 81.29
CA HIS A 571 -26.90 -17.44 81.51
C HIS A 571 -26.95 -16.09 82.23
N GLY A 572 -28.07 -15.36 82.17
CA GLY A 572 -28.23 -14.06 82.83
C GLY A 572 -28.86 -14.16 84.22
N LEU A 573 -29.95 -14.92 84.37
CA LEU A 573 -30.79 -14.88 85.57
C LEU A 573 -30.68 -16.14 86.47
N LYS A 574 -30.34 -17.30 85.91
CA LYS A 574 -30.14 -18.56 86.65
C LYS A 574 -28.86 -18.47 87.48
N GLY A 575 -28.99 -18.49 88.81
CA GLY A 575 -27.87 -18.38 89.76
C GLY A 575 -27.49 -16.96 90.21
N TRP A 576 -28.21 -15.92 89.75
CA TRP A 576 -28.04 -14.54 90.25
C TRP A 576 -28.98 -14.26 91.45
N GLU A 577 -28.50 -13.47 92.43
CA GLU A 577 -29.24 -13.10 93.65
C GLU A 577 -29.90 -11.71 93.49
N GLY A 578 -31.21 -11.59 93.74
CA GLY A 578 -31.98 -10.34 93.61
C GLY A 578 -33.33 -10.49 92.89
N GLU A 579 -34.07 -9.38 92.72
CA GLU A 579 -35.30 -9.34 91.90
C GLU A 579 -34.94 -9.67 90.44
N LYS A 580 -35.59 -10.67 89.83
CA LYS A 580 -35.25 -11.12 88.47
C LYS A 580 -36.29 -10.61 87.49
N ARG A 581 -35.84 -9.95 86.42
CA ARG A 581 -36.71 -9.37 85.41
C ARG A 581 -36.24 -9.71 84.00
N LEU A 582 -37.17 -10.19 83.19
CA LEU A 582 -37.01 -10.35 81.75
C LEU A 582 -38.12 -9.58 81.05
N THR A 583 -37.75 -8.60 80.24
CA THR A 583 -38.69 -7.77 79.48
C THR A 583 -38.47 -7.97 77.99
N ILE A 584 -39.56 -8.22 77.25
CA ILE A 584 -39.55 -8.26 75.79
C ILE A 584 -40.40 -7.10 75.28
N GLN A 585 -39.81 -6.23 74.47
CA GLN A 585 -40.49 -5.08 73.87
C GLN A 585 -40.54 -5.23 72.36
N VAL A 586 -41.73 -5.04 71.78
CA VAL A 586 -41.95 -5.02 70.32
C VAL A 586 -42.50 -3.64 69.96
N GLN A 587 -41.72 -2.87 69.21
CA GLN A 587 -42.02 -1.48 68.88
C GLN A 587 -41.84 -1.20 67.38
N LYS A 588 -42.56 -0.20 66.87
CA LYS A 588 -42.37 0.26 65.50
C LYS A 588 -41.04 1.03 65.41
N GLY A 589 -40.18 0.62 64.48
CA GLY A 589 -38.89 1.29 64.23
C GLY A 589 -39.01 2.48 63.28
N GLN A 590 -37.86 3.07 62.92
CA GLN A 590 -37.82 4.35 62.19
C GLN A 590 -37.99 4.21 60.67
N LYS A 591 -37.98 2.98 60.11
CA LYS A 591 -37.99 2.71 58.65
C LYS A 591 -38.72 1.41 58.25
N GLU A 592 -40.05 1.36 58.32
CA GLU A 592 -40.86 0.14 58.00
C GLU A 592 -40.23 -1.15 58.57
N GLU A 593 -39.76 -1.04 59.81
CA GLU A 593 -39.06 -2.10 60.51
C GLU A 593 -39.74 -2.30 61.87
N VAL A 594 -39.64 -3.51 62.38
CA VAL A 594 -40.05 -3.86 63.73
C VAL A 594 -38.80 -3.97 64.58
N ARG A 595 -38.78 -3.23 65.69
CA ARG A 595 -37.73 -3.31 66.72
C ARG A 595 -38.18 -4.30 67.77
N ILE A 596 -37.39 -5.35 67.98
CA ILE A 596 -37.62 -6.36 69.02
C ILE A 596 -36.47 -6.29 70.00
N THR A 597 -36.77 -5.94 71.25
CA THR A 597 -35.79 -5.82 72.32
C THR A 597 -36.04 -6.92 73.35
N VAL A 598 -35.02 -7.68 73.73
CA VAL A 598 -35.02 -8.62 74.85
C VAL A 598 -34.04 -8.08 75.88
N GLU A 599 -34.53 -7.77 77.08
CA GLU A 599 -33.75 -7.16 78.17
C GLU A 599 -33.87 -7.99 79.45
N ASP A 600 -32.73 -8.28 80.07
CA ASP A 600 -32.65 -8.87 81.40
C ASP A 600 -31.86 -7.97 82.35
N ASN A 601 -32.14 -8.08 83.66
CA ASN A 601 -31.45 -7.32 84.70
C ASN A 601 -30.31 -8.09 85.40
N GLY A 602 -29.76 -9.12 84.76
CA GLY A 602 -28.66 -9.92 85.30
C GLY A 602 -27.30 -9.20 85.28
N PRO A 603 -26.18 -9.91 85.51
CA PRO A 603 -24.84 -9.33 85.63
C PRO A 603 -24.26 -8.78 84.31
N GLY A 604 -25.02 -8.80 83.21
CA GLY A 604 -24.56 -8.47 81.86
C GLY A 604 -23.58 -9.50 81.29
N PHE A 605 -22.84 -9.09 80.25
CA PHE A 605 -21.85 -9.95 79.59
C PHE A 605 -20.46 -9.31 79.51
N ASP A 606 -19.42 -10.15 79.51
CA ASP A 606 -18.03 -9.75 79.23
C ASP A 606 -17.66 -10.09 77.78
N ALA A 607 -17.42 -9.06 76.98
CA ALA A 607 -17.09 -9.18 75.55
C ALA A 607 -15.82 -9.99 75.29
N THR A 608 -14.86 -9.99 76.23
CA THR A 608 -13.57 -10.68 76.11
C THR A 608 -13.72 -12.19 76.32
N ARG A 609 -14.52 -12.60 77.31
CA ARG A 609 -14.87 -14.02 77.53
C ARG A 609 -15.82 -14.57 76.47
N MET A 610 -16.69 -13.75 75.89
CA MET A 610 -17.59 -14.16 74.81
C MET A 610 -16.88 -14.50 73.50
N ALA A 611 -15.71 -13.92 73.22
CA ALA A 611 -14.90 -14.28 72.04
C ALA A 611 -14.21 -15.66 72.18
N LEU A 612 -13.93 -16.10 73.42
CA LEU A 612 -13.26 -17.36 73.74
C LEU A 612 -14.23 -18.54 73.89
N GLN A 613 -15.46 -18.32 74.36
CA GLN A 613 -16.48 -19.36 74.47
C GLN A 613 -17.39 -19.37 73.24
N HIS A 614 -17.35 -20.45 72.46
CA HIS A 614 -18.23 -20.71 71.32
C HIS A 614 -19.71 -20.88 71.78
N ARG A 615 -20.41 -19.77 72.09
CA ARG A 615 -21.85 -19.80 72.35
C ARG A 615 -22.59 -20.05 71.04
N THR A 616 -22.98 -21.30 70.82
CA THR A 616 -23.56 -21.83 69.58
C THR A 616 -24.78 -21.04 69.10
N GLY A 617 -25.65 -20.57 69.99
CA GLY A 617 -26.89 -19.84 69.64
C GLY A 617 -26.67 -18.48 68.97
N LEU A 618 -25.75 -17.64 69.47
CA LEU A 618 -25.48 -16.32 68.88
C LEU A 618 -24.80 -16.41 67.51
N ASN A 619 -23.98 -17.45 67.29
CA ASN A 619 -23.39 -17.72 65.98
C ASN A 619 -24.46 -18.09 64.94
N ILE A 620 -25.51 -18.82 65.32
CA ILE A 620 -26.64 -19.10 64.42
C ILE A 620 -27.39 -17.81 64.06
N ILE A 621 -27.64 -16.92 65.02
CA ILE A 621 -28.27 -15.62 64.75
C ILE A 621 -27.42 -14.84 63.73
N ARG A 622 -26.10 -14.71 63.96
CA ARG A 622 -25.20 -13.99 63.05
C ARG A 622 -25.13 -14.61 61.65
N GLN A 623 -25.00 -15.93 61.55
CA GLN A 623 -24.94 -16.64 60.26
C GLN A 623 -26.26 -16.57 59.49
N THR A 624 -27.39 -16.68 60.18
CA THR A 624 -28.72 -16.56 59.59
C THR A 624 -28.95 -15.14 59.07
N ILE A 625 -28.57 -14.11 59.86
CA ILE A 625 -28.63 -12.71 59.41
C ILE A 625 -27.76 -12.50 58.17
N ALA A 626 -26.55 -13.05 58.11
CA ALA A 626 -25.68 -12.91 56.94
C ALA A 626 -26.32 -13.50 55.66
N ILE A 627 -26.90 -14.69 55.75
CA ILE A 627 -27.56 -15.37 54.61
C ILE A 627 -28.82 -14.63 54.16
N VAL A 628 -29.65 -14.22 55.11
CA VAL A 628 -30.88 -13.46 54.80
C VAL A 628 -30.53 -12.09 54.21
N ASN A 629 -29.53 -11.39 54.75
CA ASN A 629 -29.12 -10.08 54.25
C ASN A 629 -28.46 -10.13 52.86
N GLU A 630 -27.89 -11.26 52.45
CA GLU A 630 -27.33 -11.43 51.09
C GLU A 630 -28.42 -11.33 50.01
N ARG A 631 -29.65 -11.74 50.34
CA ARG A 631 -30.79 -11.77 49.42
C ARG A 631 -31.70 -10.55 49.48
N ASN A 632 -31.46 -9.64 50.44
CA ASN A 632 -32.36 -8.53 50.73
C ASN A 632 -31.64 -7.17 50.67
N LYS A 633 -32.28 -6.19 50.04
CA LYS A 633 -31.77 -4.81 49.99
C LYS A 633 -31.80 -4.14 51.37
N ASN A 634 -32.87 -4.36 52.13
CA ASN A 634 -32.99 -3.94 53.53
C ASN A 634 -32.50 -5.07 54.43
N LYS A 635 -31.62 -4.75 55.38
CA LYS A 635 -30.88 -5.73 56.15
C LYS A 635 -31.43 -5.84 57.57
N ILE A 636 -31.50 -7.06 58.10
CA ILE A 636 -31.68 -7.32 59.53
C ILE A 636 -30.42 -6.84 60.25
N ILE A 637 -30.61 -6.06 61.32
CA ILE A 637 -29.53 -5.58 62.20
C ILE A 637 -29.73 -6.18 63.58
N PHE A 638 -28.66 -6.73 64.16
CA PHE A 638 -28.63 -7.22 65.54
C PHE A 638 -27.63 -6.41 66.35
N GLN A 639 -28.07 -5.90 67.49
CA GLN A 639 -27.26 -5.16 68.44
C GLN A 639 -27.39 -5.79 69.82
N MET A 640 -26.29 -5.82 70.58
CA MET A 640 -26.25 -6.37 71.93
C MET A 640 -25.31 -5.50 72.76
N HIS A 641 -25.78 -5.00 73.89
CA HIS A 641 -24.99 -4.17 74.80
C HIS A 641 -25.39 -4.39 76.26
N ASN A 642 -24.50 -4.07 77.19
CA ASN A 642 -24.85 -4.01 78.61
C ASN A 642 -25.62 -2.71 78.87
N LYS A 643 -26.63 -2.77 79.73
CA LYS A 643 -27.28 -1.59 80.29
C LYS A 643 -26.45 -1.14 81.48
N VAL A 644 -26.14 0.15 81.57
CA VAL A 644 -25.35 0.72 82.66
C VAL A 644 -26.10 1.87 83.32
N ASP A 645 -25.89 2.09 84.61
CA ASP A 645 -26.37 3.30 85.30
C ASP A 645 -25.49 4.53 84.99
N ALA A 646 -25.84 5.68 85.56
CA ALA A 646 -25.10 6.94 85.40
C ALA A 646 -23.65 6.87 85.91
N ASP A 647 -23.35 5.93 86.80
CA ASP A 647 -22.03 5.69 87.41
C ASP A 647 -21.25 4.57 86.69
N GLY A 648 -21.79 4.00 85.61
CA GLY A 648 -21.15 2.96 84.80
C GLY A 648 -21.33 1.53 85.32
N LYS A 649 -22.17 1.30 86.34
CA LYS A 649 -22.44 -0.03 86.87
C LYS A 649 -23.41 -0.80 85.96
N ILE A 650 -23.10 -2.07 85.69
CA ILE A 650 -23.96 -2.92 84.85
C ILE A 650 -25.28 -3.22 85.57
N LEU A 651 -26.38 -2.88 84.89
CA LEU A 651 -27.76 -3.08 85.33
C LEU A 651 -28.46 -4.25 84.62
N GLY A 652 -27.84 -4.82 83.58
CA GLY A 652 -28.47 -5.84 82.74
C GLY A 652 -27.86 -6.00 81.36
N CYS A 653 -28.44 -6.89 80.55
CA CYS A 653 -28.13 -7.06 79.14
C CYS A 653 -29.33 -6.69 78.26
N GLN A 654 -29.08 -5.96 77.17
CA GLN A 654 -30.09 -5.62 76.18
C GLN A 654 -29.66 -6.12 74.79
N CYS A 655 -30.54 -6.91 74.17
CA CYS A 655 -30.38 -7.42 72.82
C CYS A 655 -31.52 -6.89 71.94
N THR A 656 -31.18 -6.27 70.81
CA THR A 656 -32.15 -5.62 69.92
C THR A 656 -32.00 -6.11 68.49
N PHE A 657 -33.11 -6.57 67.91
CA PHE A 657 -33.27 -6.83 66.48
C PHE A 657 -34.02 -5.69 65.81
N PHE A 658 -33.54 -5.29 64.63
CA PHE A 658 -34.24 -4.41 63.70
C PHE A 658 -34.58 -5.22 62.46
N ILE A 659 -35.87 -5.49 62.25
CA ILE A 659 -36.34 -6.42 61.22
C ILE A 659 -37.25 -5.66 60.23
N PRO A 660 -36.81 -5.45 58.98
CA PRO A 660 -37.68 -4.92 57.93
C PRO A 660 -38.94 -5.77 57.69
N ILE A 661 -40.08 -5.15 57.42
CA ILE A 661 -41.38 -5.84 57.29
C ILE A 661 -41.49 -6.73 56.02
N ASN A 662 -40.66 -6.49 54.99
CA ASN A 662 -40.69 -7.18 53.68
C ASN A 662 -39.41 -7.99 53.38
N ILE A 663 -39.01 -8.90 54.27
CA ILE A 663 -37.83 -9.76 54.08
C ILE A 663 -38.18 -11.03 53.31
N LYS A 664 -37.32 -11.41 52.36
CA LYS A 664 -37.34 -12.72 51.70
C LYS A 664 -36.38 -13.68 52.42
N TYR A 665 -36.92 -14.72 53.02
CA TYR A 665 -36.16 -15.74 53.75
C TYR A 665 -35.66 -16.87 52.85
#